data_AF-X6MNP6-F1
#
_entry.id   AF-X6MNP6-F1
#
_cell.length_a   1.000
_cell.length_b   1.000
_cell.length_c   1.000
_cell.angle_alpha   90.00
_cell.angle_beta   90.00
_cell.angle_gamma   90.00
#
_symmetry.space_group_name_H-M   'P 1'
#
loop_
_entity.id
_entity.type
_entity.pdbx_description
1 polymer ?
#
loop_
_entity_poly.entity_id
_entity_poly.type
_entity_poly.pdbx_seq_one_letter_code
_entity_poly.pdbx_strand_id
1 'polypeptide(L)'
;MLTQLQQNFSRIDREVVLEAWSYCNENIAEAKILLTLITENALQETLIFAGFFFFLENKTLGQQSHLMNLFNQFGNKVERVTILQTWKNFSQIYCETREKLREICSTYDINELKESNEIKIMREMCLHILWNILKHPKKIKYRQISNQGLYDNLKRKCYRLGTNVDQIFDVMKYNLFQFKFEKRNDENWYCFHNNDIQLLLLWKCYKAFVNEQRMYYVYLFIFYNKIANVTNSDFKIEYKTRYDIPERVIMLKDDKWREYEIAFDYQHRTIMLLSINENEDKEKSKLKIEPLQVGNPNKSSLEFNVHIQWYNDLNNEFNSFCVNSKDGHMRTHKEPLNPYSMTLKQGIQRFKDKLQLLQHFMFGADEFLYFECEFDKCEPSIPANMSDGDVLLHDIYKHLPHYPSIHVCWKIKGDLIVPYKHTIDTERANSPNIVDFDDEFISSNEKPTFNPFLYECDVYRLRTIKDIIYLKMTRSNELKKLLHEVIQNGYLSDLITFQYTENKHKKNQLHEIIKQQINFNEVNPNELILNDKILTILNEVKILYHDDIHKQMGYTLQLYHICAVLLYCGRSCNVQFSYDQIQFRHYKWPYLDKSLQGAVMILHSHERREEDSTELYCGLKNVRLENIKEIKSGCFISHVSTSDDIQVAQTYRTDQGCILHFHPSMRRSDGIWSFDVSWMSPFKHEREILFSRPGISFIKDEKTHKELSGWNAKVESEDEHTQMILLTWTEYDKFIQQAMQISAIWNYSIDLNIIYLLLKSSKGSIDKKVQLLFEFEEWKLKNSNEQKYIKKINEFVERRCCNHSVNLFFMFLHENEINEAFESAQIFTVRKGLPFVEKDKMI
;
A
#
# COMPACT_ATOMS: atom_id res chain seq x y z
N MET A 1 11.69 34.99 19.39
CA MET A 1 10.32 34.48 19.62
C MET A 1 10.28 32.96 19.77
N LEU A 2 10.68 32.18 18.76
CA LEU A 2 10.77 30.71 18.86
C LEU A 2 11.56 30.22 20.09
N THR A 3 12.71 30.84 20.39
CA THR A 3 13.49 30.54 21.61
C THR A 3 12.70 30.80 22.90
N GLN A 4 11.83 31.80 22.91
CA GLN A 4 11.00 32.14 24.07
C GLN A 4 9.82 31.17 24.22
N LEU A 5 9.21 30.71 23.11
CA LEU A 5 8.21 29.64 23.14
C LEU A 5 8.84 28.33 23.62
N GLN A 6 10.02 27.97 23.10
CA GLN A 6 10.75 26.78 23.54
C GLN A 6 11.10 26.82 25.03
N GLN A 7 11.46 28.00 25.55
CA GLN A 7 11.74 28.16 26.99
C GLN A 7 10.47 28.01 27.84
N ASN A 8 9.33 28.53 27.40
CA ASN A 8 8.05 28.42 28.11
C ASN A 8 7.43 27.01 28.03
N PHE A 9 7.74 26.26 26.98
CA PHE A 9 7.26 24.90 26.74
C PHE A 9 8.44 23.92 26.61
N SER A 10 9.32 23.89 27.63
CA SER A 10 10.56 23.10 27.60
C SER A 10 10.36 21.60 27.46
N ARG A 11 9.14 21.10 27.71
CA ARG A 11 8.75 19.69 27.56
C ARG A 11 8.20 19.34 26.17
N ILE A 12 8.03 20.33 25.29
CA ILE A 12 7.58 20.10 23.92
C ILE A 12 8.79 20.03 22.99
N ASP A 13 8.78 19.06 22.08
CA ASP A 13 9.81 18.95 21.05
C ASP A 13 9.95 20.24 20.23
N ARG A 14 11.19 20.58 19.87
CA ARG A 14 11.50 21.80 19.13
C ARG A 14 10.82 21.84 17.77
N GLU A 15 10.70 20.70 17.08
CA GLU A 15 9.99 20.60 15.80
C GLU A 15 8.50 20.87 15.98
N VAL A 16 7.88 20.36 17.05
CA VAL A 16 6.47 20.63 17.36
C VAL A 16 6.23 22.11 17.70
N VAL A 17 7.16 22.76 18.42
CA VAL A 17 7.10 24.20 18.67
C VAL A 17 7.20 25.01 17.37
N LEU A 18 8.08 24.58 16.45
CA LEU A 18 8.22 25.18 15.12
C LEU A 18 6.95 25.00 14.28
N GLU A 19 6.39 23.80 14.26
CA GLU A 19 5.14 23.50 13.54
C GLU A 19 3.96 24.29 14.10
N ALA A 20 3.81 24.36 15.42
CA ALA A 20 2.75 25.15 16.07
C ALA A 20 2.89 26.64 15.77
N TRP A 21 4.13 27.16 15.79
CA TRP A 21 4.41 28.54 15.43
C TRP A 21 4.02 28.85 13.98
N SER A 22 4.37 27.95 13.06
CA SER A 22 3.99 28.06 11.64
C SER A 22 2.48 27.94 11.45
N TYR A 23 1.83 27.00 12.14
CA TYR A 23 0.39 26.74 12.05
C TYR A 23 -0.43 27.95 12.53
N CYS A 24 0.07 28.66 13.55
CA CYS A 24 -0.56 29.87 14.08
C CYS A 24 -0.17 31.15 13.32
N ASN A 25 0.40 31.06 12.11
CA ASN A 25 0.84 32.20 11.30
C ASN A 25 1.71 33.20 12.09
N GLU A 26 2.63 32.68 12.92
CA GLU A 26 3.51 33.49 13.76
C GLU A 26 2.78 34.34 14.84
N ASN A 27 1.55 33.97 15.20
CA ASN A 27 0.82 34.58 16.31
C ASN A 27 1.19 33.92 17.65
N ILE A 28 1.86 34.68 18.52
CA ILE A 28 2.36 34.18 19.80
C ILE A 28 1.28 33.81 20.81
N ALA A 29 0.13 34.47 20.79
CA ALA A 29 -0.96 34.15 21.70
C ALA A 29 -1.61 32.82 21.30
N GLU A 30 -1.88 32.64 20.01
CA GLU A 30 -2.44 31.40 19.48
C GLU A 30 -1.48 30.21 19.60
N ALA A 31 -0.19 30.42 19.30
CA ALA A 31 0.83 29.40 19.47
C ALA A 31 0.93 28.95 20.93
N LYS A 32 0.87 29.88 21.89
CA LYS A 32 0.83 29.54 23.33
C LYS A 32 -0.40 28.70 23.68
N ILE A 33 -1.60 29.06 23.19
CA ILE A 33 -2.82 28.29 23.44
C ILE A 33 -2.68 26.87 22.88
N LEU A 34 -2.21 26.74 21.64
CA LEU A 34 -2.05 25.44 20.99
C LEU A 34 -1.01 24.56 21.70
N LEU A 35 0.13 25.13 22.07
CA LEU A 35 1.18 24.41 22.80
C LEU A 35 0.75 24.00 24.21
N THR A 36 -0.06 24.81 24.90
CA THR A 36 -0.69 24.41 26.17
C THR A 36 -1.61 23.21 25.98
N LEU A 37 -2.48 23.22 24.95
CA LEU A 37 -3.36 22.09 24.65
C LEU A 37 -2.56 20.82 24.32
N ILE A 38 -1.48 20.93 23.54
CA ILE A 38 -0.59 19.79 23.26
C ILE A 38 0.04 19.27 24.56
N THR A 39 0.52 20.16 25.42
CA THR A 39 1.14 19.78 26.70
C THR A 39 0.17 19.02 27.60
N GLU A 40 -1.04 19.53 27.78
CA GLU A 40 -2.06 18.93 28.66
C GLU A 40 -2.52 17.55 28.19
N ASN A 41 -2.54 17.33 26.87
CA ASN A 41 -3.08 16.11 26.25
C ASN A 41 -2.03 15.09 25.82
N ALA A 42 -0.74 15.44 25.86
CA ALA A 42 0.37 14.50 25.74
C ALA A 42 0.86 13.95 27.11
N LEU A 43 0.40 14.54 28.22
CA LEU A 43 0.81 14.16 29.58
C LEU A 43 -0.27 13.39 30.37
N GLN A 44 -1.52 13.34 29.88
CA GLN A 44 -2.62 12.63 30.56
C GLN A 44 -2.57 11.11 30.34
N GLU A 45 -1.58 10.44 30.94
CA GLU A 45 -1.65 9.01 31.34
C GLU A 45 -0.50 8.54 32.26
N THR A 46 0.16 9.44 33.01
CA THR A 46 1.34 9.09 33.81
C THR A 46 1.05 8.95 35.30
N LEU A 47 0.06 8.12 35.70
CA LEU A 47 -0.17 7.89 37.13
C LEU A 47 -0.32 6.43 37.60
N ILE A 48 -0.11 5.40 36.76
CA ILE A 48 -0.10 4.01 37.28
C ILE A 48 0.99 3.16 36.59
N PHE A 49 2.25 3.36 37.00
CA PHE A 49 3.30 2.36 37.32
C PHE A 49 4.67 3.05 37.31
N ALA A 50 5.19 3.37 38.49
CA ALA A 50 6.50 3.98 38.67
C ALA A 50 7.60 2.92 38.47
N GLY A 51 8.09 2.78 37.23
CA GLY A 51 9.23 1.91 36.94
C GLY A 51 9.98 2.12 35.62
N PHE A 52 9.53 3.00 34.71
CA PHE A 52 10.03 3.02 33.32
C PHE A 52 10.37 4.42 32.78
N PHE A 53 11.38 5.07 33.35
CA PHE A 53 11.75 6.45 32.98
C PHE A 53 12.14 6.63 31.50
N PHE A 54 12.74 5.62 30.85
CA PHE A 54 13.24 5.73 29.46
C PHE A 54 12.18 5.49 28.37
N PHE A 55 11.07 4.80 28.69
CA PHE A 55 9.96 4.57 27.76
C PHE A 55 8.93 5.73 27.77
N LEU A 56 8.90 6.51 28.85
CA LEU A 56 7.99 7.64 29.03
C LEU A 56 8.32 8.83 28.13
N GLU A 57 9.61 9.19 27.97
CA GLU A 57 10.00 10.33 27.12
C GLU A 57 9.66 10.13 25.64
N ASN A 58 9.91 8.93 25.09
CA ASN A 58 9.58 8.62 23.68
C ASN A 58 8.06 8.55 23.43
N LYS A 59 7.26 8.10 24.41
CA LYS A 59 5.78 8.07 24.30
C LYS A 59 5.22 9.50 24.22
N THR A 60 5.70 10.42 25.06
CA THR A 60 5.23 11.80 25.10
C THR A 60 5.65 12.59 23.85
N LEU A 61 6.86 12.40 23.34
CA LEU A 61 7.34 13.07 22.10
C LEU A 61 6.52 12.66 20.87
N GLY A 62 6.26 11.36 20.70
CA GLY A 62 5.43 10.86 19.59
C GLY A 62 3.98 11.35 19.67
N GLN A 63 3.40 11.42 20.88
CA GLN A 63 2.04 11.93 21.08
C GLN A 63 1.91 13.43 20.78
N GLN A 64 2.92 14.24 21.10
CA GLN A 64 2.94 15.66 20.75
C GLN A 64 2.91 15.86 19.23
N SER A 65 3.77 15.15 18.50
CA SER A 65 3.81 15.21 17.03
C SER A 65 2.52 14.67 16.40
N HIS A 66 1.96 13.58 16.91
CA HIS A 66 0.66 13.05 16.46
C HIS A 66 -0.47 14.07 16.62
N LEU A 67 -0.57 14.68 17.80
CA LEU A 67 -1.62 15.64 18.08
C LEU A 67 -1.46 16.93 17.25
N MET A 68 -0.21 17.41 17.08
CA MET A 68 0.09 18.52 16.18
C MET A 68 -0.29 18.18 14.72
N ASN A 69 0.01 16.97 14.27
CA ASN A 69 -0.40 16.47 12.96
C ASN A 69 -1.93 16.42 12.80
N LEU A 70 -2.69 16.06 13.84
CA LEU A 70 -4.16 16.13 13.79
C LEU A 70 -4.64 17.58 13.68
N PHE A 71 -4.06 18.52 14.42
CA PHE A 71 -4.39 19.94 14.27
C PHE A 71 -4.03 20.50 12.90
N ASN A 72 -2.87 20.16 12.35
CA ASN A 72 -2.47 20.51 10.99
C ASN A 72 -3.45 19.96 9.94
N GLN A 73 -3.92 18.72 10.12
CA GLN A 73 -4.78 18.05 9.15
C GLN A 73 -6.26 18.46 9.25
N PHE A 74 -6.77 18.70 10.46
CA PHE A 74 -8.19 18.87 10.75
C PHE A 74 -8.56 20.18 11.42
N GLY A 75 -7.62 20.94 11.96
CA GLY A 75 -7.91 22.14 12.76
C GLY A 75 -8.58 23.28 11.98
N ASN A 76 -8.52 23.23 10.64
CA ASN A 76 -9.24 24.15 9.76
C ASN A 76 -10.60 23.60 9.30
N LYS A 77 -10.95 22.37 9.69
CA LYS A 77 -12.16 21.64 9.28
C LYS A 77 -13.05 21.29 10.46
N VAL A 78 -12.47 21.10 11.64
CA VAL A 78 -13.13 20.63 12.86
C VAL A 78 -12.58 21.45 14.02
N GLU A 79 -13.48 21.84 14.93
CA GLU A 79 -13.08 22.58 16.13
C GLU A 79 -12.03 21.83 16.94
N ARG A 80 -11.06 22.57 17.49
CA ARG A 80 -9.94 21.99 18.27
C ARG A 80 -10.44 21.11 19.42
N VAL A 81 -11.56 21.47 20.04
CA VAL A 81 -12.20 20.69 21.12
C VAL A 81 -12.66 19.32 20.63
N THR A 82 -13.27 19.23 19.45
CA THR A 82 -13.71 17.96 18.85
C THR A 82 -12.51 17.09 18.45
N ILE A 83 -11.41 17.71 17.95
CA ILE A 83 -10.14 17.00 17.70
C ILE A 83 -9.62 16.38 19.00
N LEU A 84 -9.56 17.15 20.09
CA LEU A 84 -9.08 16.70 21.39
C LEU A 84 -9.99 15.65 22.03
N GLN A 85 -11.31 15.82 21.95
CA GLN A 85 -12.24 14.84 22.50
C GLN A 85 -12.15 13.51 21.74
N THR A 86 -12.02 13.56 20.42
CA THR A 86 -11.80 12.35 19.60
C THR A 86 -10.45 11.72 19.92
N TRP A 87 -9.40 12.53 20.12
CA TRP A 87 -8.09 12.06 20.57
C TRP A 87 -8.18 11.29 21.90
N LYS A 88 -8.92 11.82 22.88
CA LYS A 88 -9.15 11.15 24.17
C LYS A 88 -10.01 9.89 24.05
N ASN A 89 -11.09 9.95 23.28
CA ASN A 89 -12.05 8.85 23.14
C ASN A 89 -11.43 7.60 22.51
N PHE A 90 -10.40 7.77 21.67
CA PHE A 90 -9.67 6.67 21.03
C PHE A 90 -8.31 6.42 21.70
N SER A 91 -8.25 6.61 23.02
CA SER A 91 -7.07 6.30 23.85
C SER A 91 -5.76 6.90 23.31
N GLN A 92 -5.85 8.07 22.68
CA GLN A 92 -4.70 8.79 22.11
C GLN A 92 -3.97 8.00 21.01
N ILE A 93 -4.69 7.11 20.31
CA ILE A 93 -4.19 6.34 19.16
C ILE A 93 -4.40 7.17 17.89
N TYR A 94 -3.31 7.63 17.28
CA TYR A 94 -3.34 8.56 16.15
C TYR A 94 -4.09 8.02 14.95
N CYS A 95 -3.82 6.78 14.56
CA CYS A 95 -4.51 6.20 13.41
C CYS A 95 -6.01 6.01 13.63
N GLU A 96 -6.50 5.87 14.87
CA GLU A 96 -7.93 5.70 15.13
C GLU A 96 -8.63 7.06 15.23
N THR A 97 -8.03 8.00 15.96
CA THR A 97 -8.50 9.38 16.05
C THR A 97 -8.56 10.04 14.67
N ARG A 98 -7.52 9.88 13.84
CA ARG A 98 -7.47 10.44 12.48
C ARG A 98 -8.61 9.92 11.62
N GLU A 99 -8.93 8.62 11.71
CA GLU A 99 -10.02 8.03 10.94
C GLU A 99 -11.39 8.52 11.40
N LYS A 100 -11.61 8.63 12.71
CA LYS A 100 -12.86 9.20 13.20
C LYS A 100 -13.00 10.68 12.85
N LEU A 101 -11.94 11.47 12.92
CA LEU A 101 -11.96 12.87 12.51
C LEU A 101 -12.21 13.03 11.01
N ARG A 102 -11.73 12.11 10.18
CA ARG A 102 -12.09 12.06 8.75
C ARG A 102 -13.56 11.77 8.52
N GLU A 103 -14.11 10.79 9.23
CA GLU A 103 -15.54 10.49 9.20
C GLU A 103 -16.35 11.73 9.60
N ILE A 104 -15.96 12.41 10.68
CA ILE A 104 -16.58 13.67 11.11
C ILE A 104 -16.49 14.74 10.01
N CYS A 105 -15.29 14.98 9.46
CA CYS A 105 -15.07 15.93 8.36
C CYS A 105 -15.90 15.61 7.11
N SER A 106 -16.12 14.33 6.81
CA SER A 106 -16.85 13.91 5.61
C SER A 106 -18.32 14.37 5.61
N THR A 107 -18.87 14.74 6.78
CA THR A 107 -20.23 15.25 6.92
C THR A 107 -20.35 16.79 6.75
N TYR A 108 -19.24 17.54 6.78
CA TYR A 108 -19.19 19.02 6.85
C TYR A 108 -19.43 19.74 5.50
N ASP A 109 -20.20 20.83 5.40
CA ASP A 109 -20.57 21.43 4.09
C ASP A 109 -19.38 21.99 3.24
N ILE A 110 -19.24 21.54 1.99
CA ILE A 110 -18.12 21.87 1.07
C ILE A 110 -18.15 23.36 0.67
N ASN A 111 -19.27 24.04 0.88
CA ASN A 111 -19.49 25.39 0.38
C ASN A 111 -18.54 26.45 0.97
N GLU A 112 -17.83 26.16 2.07
CA GLU A 112 -16.90 27.11 2.73
C GLU A 112 -15.42 27.03 2.27
N LEU A 113 -15.01 26.11 1.39
CA LEU A 113 -13.59 25.88 1.04
C LEU A 113 -13.15 26.34 -0.37
N LYS A 114 -13.90 27.22 -1.03
CA LYS A 114 -13.56 27.73 -2.37
C LYS A 114 -12.32 28.63 -2.32
N GLU A 115 -11.36 28.41 -3.24
CA GLU A 115 -10.30 29.38 -3.50
C GLU A 115 -10.93 30.71 -3.93
N SER A 116 -10.47 31.83 -3.37
CA SER A 116 -10.98 33.13 -3.76
C SER A 116 -10.65 33.40 -5.23
N ASN A 117 -11.60 33.99 -5.95
CA ASN A 117 -11.45 34.25 -7.38
C ASN A 117 -10.25 35.16 -7.66
N GLU A 118 -9.88 36.04 -6.72
CA GLU A 118 -8.72 36.94 -6.80
C GLU A 118 -7.41 36.16 -6.86
N ILE A 119 -7.20 35.22 -5.93
CA ILE A 119 -5.99 34.40 -5.85
C ILE A 119 -5.84 33.56 -7.13
N LYS A 120 -6.95 32.98 -7.60
CA LYS A 120 -6.98 32.20 -8.84
C LYS A 120 -6.54 33.04 -10.05
N ILE A 121 -7.09 34.24 -10.23
CA ILE A 121 -6.75 35.14 -11.35
C ILE A 121 -5.27 35.53 -11.28
N MET A 122 -4.80 35.94 -10.09
CA MET A 122 -3.41 36.33 -9.88
C MET A 122 -2.44 35.19 -10.25
N ARG A 123 -2.70 33.98 -9.75
CA ARG A 123 -1.85 32.81 -10.02
C ARG A 123 -1.82 32.46 -11.51
N GLU A 124 -2.97 32.41 -12.17
CA GLU A 124 -3.04 32.12 -13.62
C GLU A 124 -2.23 33.12 -14.46
N MET A 125 -2.26 34.39 -14.07
CA MET A 125 -1.54 35.46 -14.76
C MET A 125 -0.03 35.37 -14.51
N CYS A 126 0.40 35.14 -13.27
CA CYS A 126 1.81 34.97 -12.93
C CYS A 126 2.41 33.74 -13.64
N LEU A 127 1.71 32.61 -13.63
CA LEU A 127 2.13 31.39 -14.33
C LEU A 127 2.25 31.62 -15.84
N HIS A 128 1.31 32.32 -16.44
CA HIS A 128 1.36 32.62 -17.88
C HIS A 128 2.57 33.50 -18.25
N ILE A 129 2.88 34.51 -17.44
CA ILE A 129 4.05 35.38 -17.64
C ILE A 129 5.33 34.56 -17.51
N LEU A 130 5.49 33.84 -16.40
CA LEU A 130 6.70 33.06 -16.10
C LEU A 130 6.91 31.94 -17.13
N TRP A 131 5.87 31.19 -17.49
CA TRP A 131 5.93 30.13 -18.49
C TRP A 131 6.43 30.65 -19.84
N ASN A 132 5.90 31.78 -20.31
CA ASN A 132 6.32 32.37 -21.60
C ASN A 132 7.80 32.76 -21.59
N ILE A 133 8.30 33.32 -20.48
CA ILE A 133 9.71 33.71 -20.35
C ILE A 133 10.60 32.47 -20.28
N LEU A 134 10.26 31.49 -19.44
CA LEU A 134 11.05 30.27 -19.24
C LEU A 134 11.08 29.37 -20.48
N LYS A 135 9.96 29.26 -21.21
CA LYS A 135 9.86 28.49 -22.46
C LYS A 135 10.59 29.18 -23.61
N HIS A 136 10.65 30.50 -23.60
CA HIS A 136 11.24 31.29 -24.68
C HIS A 136 12.22 32.36 -24.17
N PRO A 137 13.32 31.95 -23.50
CA PRO A 137 14.19 32.87 -22.77
C PRO A 137 14.90 33.90 -23.65
N LYS A 138 15.03 33.61 -24.95
CA LYS A 138 15.66 34.48 -25.96
C LYS A 138 14.67 35.41 -26.69
N LYS A 139 13.35 35.23 -26.53
CA LYS A 139 12.36 36.03 -27.26
C LYS A 139 12.01 37.30 -26.47
N ILE A 140 12.49 38.44 -26.95
CA ILE A 140 12.33 39.76 -26.30
C ILE A 140 10.86 40.12 -26.04
N LYS A 141 9.95 39.73 -26.94
CA LYS A 141 8.51 40.04 -26.81
C LYS A 141 7.85 39.54 -25.51
N TYR A 142 8.37 38.48 -24.89
CA TYR A 142 7.82 37.95 -23.62
C TYR A 142 8.46 38.60 -22.38
N ARG A 143 9.48 39.42 -22.59
CA ARG A 143 10.18 40.20 -21.55
C ARG A 143 9.71 41.64 -21.49
N GLN A 144 8.67 41.98 -22.25
CA GLN A 144 8.00 43.28 -22.24
C GLN A 144 6.51 43.05 -21.97
N ILE A 145 5.96 43.73 -20.97
CA ILE A 145 4.55 43.64 -20.61
C ILE A 145 3.99 45.07 -20.61
N SER A 146 2.97 45.28 -21.44
CA SER A 146 2.26 46.56 -21.43
C SER A 146 1.49 46.71 -20.14
N ASN A 147 1.67 47.83 -19.43
CA ASN A 147 0.95 48.10 -18.20
C ASN A 147 -0.57 48.21 -18.46
N GLN A 148 -0.95 48.90 -19.54
CA GLN A 148 -2.34 48.97 -19.99
C GLN A 148 -2.86 47.60 -20.45
N GLY A 149 -2.08 46.87 -21.25
CA GLY A 149 -2.47 45.54 -21.72
C GLY A 149 -2.67 44.52 -20.60
N LEU A 150 -1.86 44.60 -19.53
CA LEU A 150 -2.02 43.79 -18.32
C LEU A 150 -3.32 44.15 -17.59
N TYR A 151 -3.59 45.44 -17.39
CA TYR A 151 -4.83 45.92 -16.75
C TYR A 151 -6.07 45.48 -17.53
N ASP A 152 -6.08 45.62 -18.86
CA ASP A 152 -7.22 45.23 -19.70
C ASP A 152 -7.44 43.71 -19.73
N ASN A 153 -6.39 42.91 -19.57
CA ASN A 153 -6.51 41.46 -19.46
C ASN A 153 -7.10 41.06 -18.09
N LEU A 154 -6.57 41.64 -17.01
CA LEU A 154 -7.09 41.44 -15.65
C LEU A 154 -8.55 41.87 -15.57
N LYS A 155 -8.90 43.05 -16.08
CA LYS A 155 -10.28 43.56 -16.12
C LYS A 155 -11.25 42.57 -16.77
N ARG A 156 -10.85 41.96 -17.89
CA ARG A 156 -11.66 40.92 -18.56
C ARG A 156 -11.82 39.65 -17.73
N LYS A 157 -10.76 39.20 -17.03
CA LYS A 157 -10.83 38.02 -16.13
C LYS A 157 -11.64 38.32 -14.87
N CYS A 158 -11.45 39.47 -14.25
CA CYS A 158 -12.16 39.91 -13.06
C CYS A 158 -13.66 40.09 -13.33
N TYR A 159 -14.04 40.65 -14.49
CA TYR A 159 -15.43 40.77 -14.89
C TYR A 159 -16.14 39.40 -14.97
N ARG A 160 -15.46 38.35 -15.43
CA ARG A 160 -16.03 36.99 -15.54
C ARG A 160 -16.23 36.31 -14.19
N LEU A 161 -15.44 36.68 -13.18
CA LEU A 161 -15.41 36.02 -11.87
C LEU A 161 -15.94 36.92 -10.73
N GLY A 162 -16.42 38.12 -11.05
CA GLY A 162 -17.03 39.05 -10.10
C GLY A 162 -16.05 39.67 -9.09
N THR A 163 -14.80 39.91 -9.46
CA THR A 163 -13.75 40.41 -8.55
C THR A 163 -13.33 41.85 -8.84
N ASN A 164 -12.69 42.51 -7.86
CA ASN A 164 -12.14 43.85 -8.01
C ASN A 164 -10.79 43.82 -8.76
N VAL A 165 -10.72 44.52 -9.90
CA VAL A 165 -9.51 44.55 -10.75
C VAL A 165 -8.36 45.36 -10.14
N ASP A 166 -8.65 46.46 -9.44
CA ASP A 166 -7.63 47.38 -8.95
C ASP A 166 -6.76 46.73 -7.86
N GLN A 167 -7.41 45.98 -6.96
CA GLN A 167 -6.71 45.19 -5.93
C GLN A 167 -5.77 44.14 -6.53
N ILE A 168 -6.23 43.39 -7.53
CA ILE A 168 -5.41 42.36 -8.19
C ILE A 168 -4.28 43.02 -9.00
N PHE A 169 -4.54 44.17 -9.61
CA PHE A 169 -3.55 44.90 -10.39
C PHE A 169 -2.38 45.39 -9.53
N ASP A 170 -2.65 45.88 -8.32
CA ASP A 170 -1.59 46.27 -7.37
C ASP A 170 -0.70 45.09 -6.98
N VAL A 171 -1.29 43.93 -6.70
CA VAL A 171 -0.54 42.70 -6.40
C VAL A 171 0.25 42.21 -7.62
N MET A 172 -0.31 42.32 -8.82
CA MET A 172 0.40 41.94 -10.05
C MET A 172 1.63 42.82 -10.31
N LYS A 173 1.57 44.13 -10.03
CA LYS A 173 2.74 45.02 -10.10
C LYS A 173 3.85 44.57 -9.14
N TYR A 174 3.47 44.17 -7.93
CA TYR A 174 4.41 43.62 -6.95
C TYR A 174 5.06 42.32 -7.45
N ASN A 175 4.27 41.39 -8.00
CA ASN A 175 4.81 40.14 -8.55
C ASN A 175 5.75 40.37 -9.74
N LEU A 176 5.44 41.32 -10.64
CA LEU A 176 6.33 41.70 -11.72
C LEU A 176 7.68 42.22 -11.20
N PHE A 177 7.66 43.04 -10.16
CA PHE A 177 8.90 43.50 -9.50
C PHE A 177 9.70 42.32 -8.92
N GLN A 178 9.05 41.34 -8.29
CA GLN A 178 9.70 40.12 -7.79
C GLN A 178 10.35 39.31 -8.93
N PHE A 179 9.73 39.29 -10.11
CA PHE A 179 10.27 38.66 -11.32
C PHE A 179 11.39 39.48 -11.99
N LYS A 180 11.85 40.58 -11.36
CA LYS A 180 12.86 41.53 -11.89
C LYS A 180 12.39 42.24 -13.17
N PHE A 181 11.11 42.55 -13.25
CA PHE A 181 10.64 43.55 -14.21
C PHE A 181 10.83 44.95 -13.65
N GLU A 182 11.30 45.85 -14.51
CA GLU A 182 11.46 47.27 -14.22
C GLU A 182 10.49 48.08 -15.10
N LYS A 183 9.83 49.06 -14.49
CA LYS A 183 8.97 49.99 -15.21
C LYS A 183 9.83 51.08 -15.85
N ARG A 184 9.62 51.38 -17.13
CA ARG A 184 10.33 52.44 -17.86
C ARG A 184 9.43 53.65 -18.17
N ASN A 185 10.01 54.66 -18.82
CA ASN A 185 9.37 55.94 -19.13
C ASN A 185 8.13 55.83 -20.04
N ASP A 186 7.99 54.75 -20.80
CA ASP A 186 6.81 54.45 -21.62
C ASP A 186 5.71 53.71 -20.82
N GLU A 187 5.86 53.68 -19.50
CA GLU A 187 5.04 52.99 -18.52
C GLU A 187 4.95 51.47 -18.67
N ASN A 188 5.69 50.85 -19.58
CA ASN A 188 5.70 49.40 -19.75
C ASN A 188 6.73 48.74 -18.82
N TRP A 189 6.51 47.46 -18.54
CA TRP A 189 7.37 46.62 -17.69
C TRP A 189 8.34 45.83 -18.54
N TYR A 190 9.61 45.79 -18.15
CA TYR A 190 10.65 45.10 -18.90
C TYR A 190 11.59 44.23 -18.06
N CYS A 191 12.04 43.11 -18.62
CA CYS A 191 12.90 42.12 -17.98
C CYS A 191 14.18 41.85 -18.83
N PHE A 192 15.24 42.64 -18.65
CA PHE A 192 16.37 42.72 -19.60
C PHE A 192 17.61 41.88 -19.30
N HIS A 193 17.75 41.31 -18.10
CA HIS A 193 18.87 40.42 -17.83
C HIS A 193 18.60 39.04 -18.48
N ASN A 194 19.65 38.32 -18.87
CA ASN A 194 19.52 36.96 -19.42
C ASN A 194 20.75 36.14 -19.02
N ASN A 195 21.08 36.20 -17.73
CA ASN A 195 22.11 35.40 -17.11
C ASN A 195 21.48 34.22 -16.36
N ASP A 196 22.30 33.23 -16.06
CA ASP A 196 21.87 31.99 -15.41
C ASP A 196 21.27 32.24 -14.01
N ILE A 197 21.75 33.28 -13.30
CA ILE A 197 21.22 33.72 -12.00
C ILE A 197 19.74 34.13 -12.09
N GLN A 198 19.37 34.90 -13.11
CA GLN A 198 17.98 35.32 -13.28
C GLN A 198 17.10 34.17 -13.76
N LEU A 199 17.62 33.27 -14.61
CA LEU A 199 16.88 32.09 -15.03
C LEU A 199 16.53 31.19 -13.84
N LEU A 200 17.46 31.02 -12.90
CA LEU A 200 17.25 30.31 -11.65
C LEU A 200 16.22 31.00 -10.74
N LEU A 201 16.24 32.34 -10.66
CA LEU A 201 15.25 33.11 -9.90
C LEU A 201 13.84 32.94 -10.48
N LEU A 202 13.69 33.09 -11.80
CA LEU A 202 12.41 32.91 -12.49
C LEU A 202 11.90 31.48 -12.36
N TRP A 203 12.79 30.48 -12.39
CA TRP A 203 12.46 29.09 -12.09
C TRP A 203 11.92 28.89 -10.67
N LYS A 204 12.58 29.47 -9.65
CA LYS A 204 12.10 29.42 -8.25
C LYS A 204 10.72 30.05 -8.10
N CYS A 205 10.51 31.23 -8.69
CA CYS A 205 9.21 31.88 -8.70
C CYS A 205 8.15 31.02 -9.40
N TYR A 206 8.50 30.43 -10.55
CA TYR A 206 7.60 29.55 -11.28
C TYR A 206 7.24 28.30 -10.47
N LYS A 207 8.20 27.62 -9.86
CA LYS A 207 7.95 26.51 -8.93
C LYS A 207 7.03 26.91 -7.78
N ALA A 208 7.22 28.09 -7.19
CA ALA A 208 6.35 28.58 -6.11
C ALA A 208 4.89 28.69 -6.56
N PHE A 209 4.61 29.42 -7.65
CA PHE A 209 3.24 29.58 -8.17
C PHE A 209 2.63 28.28 -8.70
N VAL A 210 3.46 27.42 -9.30
CA VAL A 210 3.07 26.10 -9.77
C VAL A 210 2.66 25.27 -8.53
N ASN A 211 3.47 25.26 -7.47
CA ASN A 211 3.18 24.53 -6.23
C ASN A 211 1.93 25.01 -5.49
N GLU A 212 1.58 26.27 -5.63
CA GLU A 212 0.34 26.86 -5.11
C GLU A 212 -0.90 26.53 -5.96
N GLN A 213 -0.78 25.90 -7.13
CA GLN A 213 -1.94 25.39 -7.87
C GLN A 213 -2.67 24.36 -7.00
N ARG A 214 -3.87 24.73 -6.52
CA ARG A 214 -4.76 23.77 -5.86
C ARG A 214 -5.18 22.75 -6.90
N MET A 215 -4.72 21.51 -6.70
CA MET A 215 -5.28 20.36 -7.40
C MET A 215 -6.37 19.78 -6.52
N TYR A 216 -7.47 19.38 -7.13
CA TYR A 216 -8.43 18.51 -6.47
C TYR A 216 -7.75 17.17 -6.29
N TYR A 217 -7.22 16.93 -5.09
CA TYR A 217 -6.66 15.64 -4.75
C TYR A 217 -7.72 14.84 -4.02
N VAL A 218 -8.30 13.86 -4.71
CA VAL A 218 -9.03 12.80 -4.01
C VAL A 218 -7.97 11.87 -3.43
N TYR A 219 -7.76 12.01 -2.12
CA TYR A 219 -6.88 11.13 -1.37
C TYR A 219 -7.48 9.70 -1.39
N LEU A 220 -6.89 8.80 -2.19
CA LEU A 220 -7.20 7.38 -2.14
C LEU A 220 -6.47 6.77 -0.94
N PHE A 221 -7.09 6.79 0.23
CA PHE A 221 -6.70 5.86 1.29
C PHE A 221 -7.29 4.49 0.99
N ILE A 222 -6.42 3.49 0.98
CA ILE A 222 -6.78 2.08 1.15
C ILE A 222 -7.29 1.95 2.59
N PHE A 223 -8.61 1.87 2.76
CA PHE A 223 -9.22 1.33 3.98
C PHE A 223 -10.00 0.08 3.64
N TYR A 224 -9.59 -1.00 4.30
CA TYR A 224 -10.38 -2.19 4.52
C TYR A 224 -11.25 -1.95 5.74
N ASN A 225 -12.58 -1.97 5.57
CA ASN A 225 -13.60 -2.43 6.52
C ASN A 225 -15.00 -2.07 6.00
N LYS A 226 -15.90 -3.06 5.91
CA LYS A 226 -17.28 -3.03 6.44
C LYS A 226 -18.04 -4.31 6.08
N ILE A 227 -18.63 -4.98 7.07
CA ILE A 227 -19.98 -5.60 7.01
C ILE A 227 -20.54 -5.46 8.45
N ALA A 228 -21.73 -4.93 8.76
CA ALA A 228 -22.93 -4.53 8.04
C ALA A 228 -23.59 -3.34 8.80
N ASN A 229 -24.57 -2.70 8.16
CA ASN A 229 -25.53 -1.74 8.76
C ASN A 229 -24.96 -0.40 9.26
N VAL A 230 -24.61 0.48 8.31
CA VAL A 230 -24.91 1.92 8.45
C VAL A 230 -25.29 2.41 7.06
N THR A 231 -26.55 2.78 6.90
CA THR A 231 -27.12 3.53 5.78
C THR A 231 -26.58 4.96 5.78
N ASN A 232 -26.34 5.50 4.58
CA ASN A 232 -25.83 6.84 4.27
C ASN A 232 -24.41 7.18 4.72
N SER A 233 -23.53 7.33 3.74
CA SER A 233 -22.32 8.15 3.85
C SER A 233 -22.27 9.01 2.59
N ASP A 234 -22.83 10.20 2.67
CA ASP A 234 -22.62 11.27 1.68
C ASP A 234 -21.12 11.59 1.67
N PHE A 235 -20.44 11.29 0.56
CA PHE A 235 -19.01 11.55 0.44
C PHE A 235 -18.76 12.90 -0.22
N LYS A 236 -18.13 13.78 0.56
CA LYS A 236 -17.70 15.12 0.16
C LYS A 236 -16.26 15.20 -0.33
N ILE A 237 -16.01 16.16 -1.23
CA ILE A 237 -14.73 16.52 -1.84
C ILE A 237 -13.82 17.20 -0.78
N GLU A 238 -12.66 16.62 -0.50
CA GLU A 238 -11.58 17.31 0.21
C GLU A 238 -10.61 17.95 -0.79
N TYR A 239 -10.22 19.21 -0.54
CA TYR A 239 -9.15 19.90 -1.26
C TYR A 239 -7.82 19.66 -0.52
N LYS A 240 -6.78 19.15 -1.20
CA LYS A 240 -5.42 19.12 -0.63
C LYS A 240 -4.33 19.44 -1.64
N THR A 241 -3.29 20.10 -1.13
CA THR A 241 -2.03 20.48 -1.77
C THR A 241 -1.20 19.26 -2.19
N ARG A 242 -0.33 19.48 -3.19
CA ARG A 242 0.58 18.56 -3.87
C ARG A 242 1.43 17.71 -2.91
N TYR A 243 0.96 16.52 -2.54
CA TYR A 243 1.83 15.46 -2.07
C TYR A 243 2.04 14.49 -3.26
N ASP A 244 3.29 14.12 -3.54
CA ASP A 244 3.70 13.02 -4.44
C ASP A 244 4.12 13.31 -5.90
N ILE A 245 4.26 14.56 -6.36
CA ILE A 245 4.99 14.83 -7.62
C ILE A 245 6.50 14.84 -7.31
N PRO A 246 7.32 13.98 -7.95
CA PRO A 246 8.76 14.01 -7.75
C PRO A 246 9.33 15.40 -8.06
N GLU A 247 10.17 15.95 -7.19
CA GLU A 247 10.82 17.23 -7.47
C GLU A 247 11.97 17.10 -8.48
N ARG A 248 12.50 15.88 -8.62
CA ARG A 248 13.59 15.54 -9.53
C ARG A 248 13.34 14.20 -10.21
N VAL A 249 13.84 14.07 -11.44
CA VAL A 249 13.78 12.83 -12.23
C VAL A 249 15.10 12.62 -12.96
N ILE A 250 15.45 11.36 -13.19
CA ILE A 250 16.55 10.98 -14.07
C ILE A 250 15.93 10.52 -15.39
N MET A 251 16.34 11.12 -16.50
CA MET A 251 15.84 10.80 -17.83
C MET A 251 16.99 10.37 -18.75
N LEU A 252 16.77 9.31 -19.51
CA LEU A 252 17.67 8.89 -20.58
C LEU A 252 17.45 9.80 -21.79
N LYS A 253 18.48 10.55 -22.18
CA LYS A 253 18.45 11.47 -23.33
C LYS A 253 19.77 11.43 -24.08
N ASP A 254 19.71 11.18 -25.38
CA ASP A 254 20.88 11.01 -26.25
C ASP A 254 21.84 9.92 -25.69
N ASP A 255 21.27 8.78 -25.30
CA ASP A 255 21.96 7.62 -24.67
C ASP A 255 22.74 7.94 -23.37
N LYS A 256 22.44 9.06 -22.72
CA LYS A 256 23.00 9.44 -21.43
C LYS A 256 21.90 9.71 -20.40
N TRP A 257 22.04 9.16 -19.21
CA TRP A 257 21.17 9.49 -18.07
C TRP A 257 21.52 10.89 -17.56
N ARG A 258 20.51 11.76 -17.44
CA ARG A 258 20.66 13.12 -16.93
C ARG A 258 19.61 13.41 -15.87
N GLU A 259 20.00 14.11 -14.82
CA GLU A 259 19.10 14.53 -13.75
C GLU A 259 18.49 15.90 -14.05
N TYR A 260 17.19 16.02 -13.79
CA TYR A 260 16.42 17.23 -13.98
C TYR A 260 15.62 17.55 -12.72
N GLU A 261 15.60 18.83 -12.33
CA GLU A 261 14.53 19.34 -11.47
C GLU A 261 13.28 19.56 -12.31
N ILE A 262 12.11 19.18 -11.80
CA ILE A 262 10.87 19.24 -12.57
C ILE A 262 9.81 20.11 -11.92
N ALA A 263 8.99 20.74 -12.75
CA ALA A 263 7.79 21.44 -12.35
C ALA A 263 6.65 21.09 -13.31
N PHE A 264 5.60 20.45 -12.80
CA PHE A 264 4.42 20.14 -13.60
C PHE A 264 3.45 21.32 -13.60
N ASP A 265 3.30 21.96 -14.76
CA ASP A 265 2.38 23.06 -14.99
C ASP A 265 1.12 22.56 -15.68
N TYR A 266 0.06 22.54 -14.88
CA TYR A 266 -1.25 22.07 -15.28
C TYR A 266 -1.91 22.96 -16.33
N GLN A 267 -1.74 24.27 -16.20
CA GLN A 267 -2.37 25.27 -17.06
C GLN A 267 -1.85 25.16 -18.49
N HIS A 268 -0.56 24.87 -18.65
CA HIS A 268 0.07 24.70 -19.96
C HIS A 268 0.28 23.24 -20.37
N ARG A 269 -0.20 22.27 -19.55
CA ARG A 269 -0.03 20.83 -19.74
C ARG A 269 1.42 20.45 -20.11
N THR A 270 2.37 20.99 -19.37
CA THR A 270 3.80 20.89 -19.66
C THR A 270 4.56 20.50 -18.40
N ILE A 271 5.49 19.55 -18.49
CA ILE A 271 6.51 19.33 -17.47
C ILE A 271 7.70 20.22 -17.87
N MET A 272 8.02 21.21 -17.05
CA MET A 272 9.23 22.00 -17.26
C MET A 272 10.39 21.29 -16.57
N LEU A 273 11.50 21.13 -17.29
CA LEU A 273 12.71 20.44 -16.85
C LEU A 273 13.85 21.45 -16.73
N LEU A 274 14.48 21.55 -15.57
CA LEU A 274 15.71 22.31 -15.35
C LEU A 274 16.87 21.33 -15.21
N SER A 275 17.89 21.44 -16.08
CA SER A 275 19.07 20.59 -16.03
C SER A 275 19.90 20.84 -14.76
N ILE A 276 20.18 19.79 -14.00
CA ILE A 276 21.11 19.81 -12.86
C ILE A 276 22.43 19.20 -13.36
N ASN A 277 23.43 20.02 -13.67
CA ASN A 277 24.74 19.52 -14.10
C ASN A 277 25.60 19.23 -12.87
N GLU A 278 25.83 17.96 -12.56
CA GLU A 278 26.74 17.59 -11.47
C GLU A 278 28.17 17.26 -11.94
N ASN A 279 28.42 16.96 -13.23
CA ASN A 279 29.71 16.34 -13.62
C ASN A 279 30.32 16.70 -15.00
N GLU A 280 30.11 17.89 -15.56
CA GLU A 280 30.92 18.35 -16.72
C GLU A 280 31.47 19.76 -16.47
N ASP A 281 32.77 19.92 -16.74
CA ASP A 281 33.64 21.10 -16.55
C ASP A 281 32.94 22.42 -16.19
N LYS A 282 33.28 22.92 -14.98
CA LYS A 282 32.74 24.12 -14.32
C LYS A 282 32.80 25.43 -15.14
N GLU A 283 33.42 25.44 -16.32
CA GLU A 283 33.61 26.68 -17.09
C GLU A 283 32.59 26.95 -18.21
N LYS A 284 31.71 26.00 -18.62
CA LYS A 284 30.76 26.27 -19.73
C LYS A 284 29.37 25.64 -19.65
N SER A 285 28.97 25.05 -18.53
CA SER A 285 27.64 24.43 -18.42
C SER A 285 26.57 25.52 -18.19
N LYS A 286 25.91 25.96 -19.26
CA LYS A 286 24.82 26.96 -19.20
C LYS A 286 23.54 26.31 -18.68
N LEU A 287 22.86 26.92 -17.71
CA LEU A 287 21.56 26.43 -17.22
C LEU A 287 20.56 26.32 -18.39
N LYS A 288 19.92 25.16 -18.54
CA LYS A 288 18.96 24.91 -19.60
C LYS A 288 17.62 24.49 -19.01
N ILE A 289 16.57 25.19 -19.44
CA ILE A 289 15.18 24.82 -19.15
C ILE A 289 14.54 24.34 -20.43
N GLU A 290 13.86 23.19 -20.35
CA GLU A 290 13.20 22.56 -21.49
C GLU A 290 11.75 22.21 -21.12
N PRO A 291 10.77 22.55 -21.96
CA PRO A 291 9.40 22.07 -21.80
C PRO A 291 9.25 20.68 -22.41
N LEU A 292 8.69 19.75 -21.64
CA LEU A 292 8.15 18.49 -22.13
C LEU A 292 6.62 18.61 -22.19
N GLN A 293 6.08 18.72 -23.40
CA GLN A 293 4.63 18.84 -23.61
C GLN A 293 3.98 17.49 -23.35
N VAL A 294 3.02 17.43 -22.42
CA VAL A 294 2.35 16.17 -22.03
C VAL A 294 0.84 16.14 -22.39
N GLY A 295 0.36 17.14 -23.13
CA GLY A 295 -1.02 17.18 -23.64
C GLY A 295 -1.29 18.40 -24.53
N ASN A 296 -2.49 18.53 -25.10
CA ASN A 296 -2.86 19.66 -25.97
C ASN A 296 -3.31 20.89 -25.14
N PRO A 297 -2.63 22.05 -25.22
CA PRO A 297 -3.00 23.24 -24.46
C PRO A 297 -4.24 23.98 -25.00
N ASN A 298 -4.68 23.67 -26.22
CA ASN A 298 -5.83 24.33 -26.88
C ASN A 298 -7.15 23.57 -26.74
N LYS A 299 -7.15 22.38 -26.12
CA LYS A 299 -8.35 21.60 -25.81
C LYS A 299 -8.57 21.57 -24.30
N SER A 300 -9.79 21.91 -23.87
CA SER A 300 -10.22 21.77 -22.47
C SER A 300 -10.32 20.30 -22.03
N SER A 301 -10.50 19.37 -22.97
CA SER A 301 -10.40 17.93 -22.75
C SER A 301 -8.96 17.43 -22.83
N LEU A 302 -8.60 16.47 -21.97
CA LEU A 302 -7.37 15.72 -22.09
C LEU A 302 -7.49 14.67 -23.18
N GLU A 303 -6.67 14.79 -24.22
CA GLU A 303 -6.31 13.65 -25.07
C GLU A 303 -4.84 13.33 -24.76
N PHE A 304 -4.60 12.36 -23.87
CA PHE A 304 -3.28 11.75 -23.73
C PHE A 304 -3.05 10.82 -24.93
N ASN A 305 -2.32 11.29 -25.94
CA ASN A 305 -1.79 10.46 -27.02
C ASN A 305 -0.27 10.56 -27.10
N VAL A 306 0.39 10.50 -25.94
CA VAL A 306 1.84 10.26 -25.84
C VAL A 306 2.03 9.12 -24.84
N HIS A 307 2.48 7.97 -25.33
CA HIS A 307 2.88 6.82 -24.53
C HIS A 307 4.17 7.15 -23.74
N ILE A 308 4.04 7.95 -22.69
CA ILE A 308 4.98 7.99 -21.57
C ILE A 308 4.15 7.56 -20.36
N GLN A 309 4.41 6.35 -19.89
CA GLN A 309 3.64 5.66 -18.86
C GLN A 309 3.87 6.31 -17.49
N TRP A 310 3.16 7.42 -17.23
CA TRP A 310 2.94 7.97 -15.91
C TRP A 310 1.44 7.96 -15.64
N TYR A 311 1.00 7.01 -14.83
CA TYR A 311 -0.38 6.87 -14.33
C TYR A 311 -0.70 7.98 -13.32
N ASN A 312 -0.81 9.21 -13.80
CA ASN A 312 -1.46 10.27 -13.06
C ASN A 312 -2.88 10.44 -13.64
N ASP A 313 -3.87 10.01 -12.86
CA ASP A 313 -5.31 10.30 -13.02
C ASP A 313 -5.58 11.82 -12.89
N LEU A 314 -5.07 12.61 -13.84
CA LEU A 314 -5.11 14.07 -13.77
C LEU A 314 -5.63 14.69 -15.08
N ASN A 315 -6.86 14.34 -15.48
CA ASN A 315 -8.00 15.24 -15.72
C ASN A 315 -9.13 14.47 -16.40
N ASN A 316 -10.32 14.55 -15.84
CA ASN A 316 -11.54 14.79 -16.62
C ASN A 316 -12.58 15.58 -15.80
N GLU A 317 -12.17 16.24 -14.70
CA GLU A 317 -13.10 16.99 -13.84
C GLU A 317 -13.75 18.21 -14.52
N PHE A 318 -13.34 18.54 -15.75
CA PHE A 318 -14.00 19.60 -16.53
C PHE A 318 -15.32 19.19 -17.20
N ASN A 319 -15.75 17.92 -17.08
CA ASN A 319 -17.09 17.48 -17.45
C ASN A 319 -17.68 16.59 -16.34
N SER A 320 -17.78 17.14 -15.14
CA SER A 320 -18.80 17.01 -14.08
C SER A 320 -19.60 15.71 -13.80
N PHE A 321 -19.48 14.64 -14.58
CA PHE A 321 -20.02 13.30 -14.34
C PHE A 321 -18.89 12.36 -13.88
N CYS A 322 -18.94 11.94 -12.62
CA CYS A 322 -17.93 11.08 -12.03
C CYS A 322 -18.59 9.84 -11.42
N VAL A 323 -18.06 8.67 -11.78
CA VAL A 323 -18.50 7.39 -11.22
C VAL A 323 -17.59 7.02 -10.06
N ASN A 324 -18.16 6.83 -8.88
CA ASN A 324 -17.49 6.21 -7.74
C ASN A 324 -17.79 4.71 -7.74
N SER A 325 -16.79 3.83 -7.74
CA SER A 325 -16.99 2.40 -7.54
C SER A 325 -16.38 1.92 -6.23
N LYS A 326 -17.08 1.05 -5.49
CA LYS A 326 -16.58 0.49 -4.22
C LYS A 326 -16.26 -0.98 -4.38
N ASP A 327 -14.98 -1.35 -4.34
CA ASP A 327 -14.55 -2.75 -4.46
C ASP A 327 -14.94 -3.61 -3.23
N GLY A 328 -14.64 -4.91 -3.30
CA GLY A 328 -14.92 -5.88 -2.22
C GLY A 328 -14.18 -5.61 -0.92
N HIS A 329 -13.22 -4.68 -0.93
CA HIS A 329 -12.48 -4.21 0.23
C HIS A 329 -12.94 -2.82 0.69
N MET A 330 -14.07 -2.33 0.16
CA MET A 330 -14.64 -1.01 0.43
C MET A 330 -13.76 0.16 -0.05
N ARG A 331 -12.75 -0.07 -0.91
CA ARG A 331 -11.98 1.02 -1.52
C ARG A 331 -12.82 1.69 -2.60
N THR A 332 -12.82 3.01 -2.59
CA THR A 332 -13.60 3.80 -3.55
C THR A 332 -12.71 4.25 -4.71
N HIS A 333 -12.91 3.71 -5.91
CA HIS A 333 -12.25 4.14 -7.13
C HIS A 333 -13.11 5.19 -7.84
N LYS A 334 -12.52 6.32 -8.20
CA LYS A 334 -13.23 7.37 -8.94
C LYS A 334 -12.80 7.36 -10.38
N GLU A 335 -13.76 7.28 -11.29
CA GLU A 335 -13.50 7.34 -12.72
C GLU A 335 -14.37 8.42 -13.36
N PRO A 336 -13.75 9.43 -13.98
CA PRO A 336 -14.49 10.44 -14.71
C PRO A 336 -14.88 9.92 -16.11
N LEU A 337 -16.18 9.87 -16.39
CA LEU A 337 -16.73 9.37 -17.65
C LEU A 337 -17.43 10.51 -18.41
N ASN A 338 -17.38 10.51 -19.74
CA ASN A 338 -18.16 11.45 -20.54
C ASN A 338 -19.56 10.89 -20.80
N PRO A 339 -20.63 11.41 -20.17
CA PRO A 339 -21.92 10.77 -20.23
C PRO A 339 -22.58 10.93 -21.61
N TYR A 340 -22.18 11.92 -22.41
CA TYR A 340 -22.73 12.19 -23.74
C TYR A 340 -22.17 11.30 -24.85
N SER A 341 -21.02 10.66 -24.62
CA SER A 341 -20.34 9.84 -25.63
C SER A 341 -20.08 8.41 -25.19
N MET A 342 -20.35 8.07 -23.94
CA MET A 342 -20.04 6.77 -23.36
C MET A 342 -21.32 6.03 -23.00
N THR A 343 -21.41 4.77 -23.42
CA THR A 343 -22.48 3.87 -23.02
C THR A 343 -22.22 3.27 -21.63
N LEU A 344 -23.26 2.78 -20.95
CA LEU A 344 -23.12 2.06 -19.69
C LEU A 344 -22.12 0.89 -19.83
N LYS A 345 -22.24 0.12 -20.90
CA LYS A 345 -21.34 -0.99 -21.23
C LYS A 345 -19.88 -0.55 -21.38
N GLN A 346 -19.63 0.54 -22.12
CA GLN A 346 -18.28 1.10 -22.27
C GLN A 346 -17.72 1.62 -20.94
N GLY A 347 -18.56 2.27 -20.12
CA GLY A 347 -18.17 2.72 -18.79
C GLY A 347 -17.78 1.56 -17.87
N ILE A 348 -18.59 0.50 -17.84
CA ILE A 348 -18.31 -0.71 -17.07
C ILE A 348 -17.03 -1.39 -17.55
N GLN A 349 -16.84 -1.51 -18.88
CA GLN A 349 -15.63 -2.09 -19.45
C GLN A 349 -14.38 -1.29 -19.06
N ARG A 350 -14.46 0.05 -19.05
CA ARG A 350 -13.36 0.90 -18.59
C ARG A 350 -12.97 0.65 -17.14
N PHE A 351 -13.95 0.44 -16.24
CA PHE A 351 -13.69 0.02 -14.86
C PHE A 351 -13.05 -1.36 -14.79
N LYS A 352 -13.54 -2.29 -15.60
CA LYS A 352 -13.03 -3.65 -15.71
C LYS A 352 -11.55 -3.64 -16.11
N ASP A 353 -11.19 -2.91 -17.16
CA ASP A 353 -9.82 -2.78 -17.65
C ASP A 353 -8.89 -2.12 -16.61
N LYS A 354 -9.39 -1.08 -15.91
CA LYS A 354 -8.62 -0.38 -14.86
C LYS A 354 -8.38 -1.29 -13.66
N LEU A 355 -9.38 -2.06 -13.24
CA LEU A 355 -9.25 -3.02 -12.15
C LEU A 355 -8.26 -4.13 -12.50
N GLN A 356 -8.32 -4.67 -13.73
CA GLN A 356 -7.33 -5.61 -14.25
C GLN A 356 -5.92 -5.08 -14.16
N LEU A 357 -5.70 -3.89 -14.70
CA LEU A 357 -4.37 -3.28 -14.69
C LEU A 357 -3.83 -3.09 -13.27
N LEU A 358 -4.67 -2.61 -12.35
CA LEU A 358 -4.28 -2.40 -10.95
C LEU A 358 -3.91 -3.72 -10.26
N GLN A 359 -4.72 -4.76 -10.44
CA GLN A 359 -4.48 -6.07 -9.84
C GLN A 359 -3.27 -6.77 -10.46
N HIS A 360 -3.08 -6.62 -11.78
CA HIS A 360 -1.90 -7.12 -12.47
C HIS A 360 -0.63 -6.44 -11.94
N PHE A 361 -0.66 -5.12 -11.76
CA PHE A 361 0.50 -4.40 -11.21
C PHE A 361 0.78 -4.77 -9.75
N MET A 362 -0.27 -4.99 -8.94
CA MET A 362 -0.11 -5.28 -7.51
C MET A 362 0.27 -6.73 -7.22
N PHE A 363 -0.28 -7.68 -7.97
CA PHE A 363 -0.25 -9.12 -7.66
C PHE A 363 -0.01 -10.02 -8.87
N GLY A 364 0.15 -9.48 -10.08
CA GLY A 364 0.17 -10.29 -11.31
C GLY A 364 -1.18 -10.89 -11.69
N ALA A 365 -2.27 -10.51 -11.03
CA ALA A 365 -3.62 -11.04 -11.26
C ALA A 365 -4.35 -10.26 -12.37
N ASP A 366 -4.69 -10.92 -13.47
CA ASP A 366 -5.39 -10.33 -14.62
C ASP A 366 -6.60 -11.17 -15.12
N GLU A 367 -6.81 -12.37 -14.58
CA GLU A 367 -7.98 -13.21 -14.85
C GLU A 367 -9.12 -12.86 -13.89
N PHE A 368 -10.28 -12.51 -14.46
CA PHE A 368 -11.48 -12.25 -13.66
C PHE A 368 -12.10 -13.54 -13.15
N LEU A 369 -12.28 -13.60 -11.83
CA LEU A 369 -13.09 -14.61 -11.18
C LEU A 369 -14.57 -14.31 -11.36
N TYR A 370 -14.96 -13.07 -11.07
CA TYR A 370 -16.28 -12.54 -11.35
C TYR A 370 -16.20 -11.01 -11.42
N PHE A 371 -17.15 -10.41 -12.14
CA PHE A 371 -17.33 -8.97 -12.18
C PHE A 371 -18.81 -8.67 -12.32
N GLU A 372 -19.37 -7.95 -11.36
CA GLU A 372 -20.80 -7.64 -11.28
C GLU A 372 -20.98 -6.17 -10.91
N CYS A 373 -21.83 -5.46 -11.65
CA CYS A 373 -22.33 -4.15 -11.26
C CYS A 373 -23.74 -4.32 -10.68
N GLU A 374 -23.89 -4.14 -9.37
CA GLU A 374 -25.16 -4.25 -8.66
C GLU A 374 -26.01 -2.99 -8.93
N PHE A 375 -26.70 -2.98 -10.07
CA PHE A 375 -27.43 -1.82 -10.59
C PHE A 375 -28.48 -1.26 -9.63
N ASP A 376 -29.14 -2.12 -8.86
CA ASP A 376 -30.12 -1.77 -7.84
C ASP A 376 -29.49 -1.07 -6.62
N LYS A 377 -28.20 -1.32 -6.37
CA LYS A 377 -27.42 -0.73 -5.26
C LYS A 377 -26.56 0.46 -5.70
N CYS A 378 -26.59 0.80 -6.99
CA CYS A 378 -26.01 2.05 -7.48
C CYS A 378 -26.80 3.24 -6.93
N GLU A 379 -26.14 4.37 -6.75
CA GLU A 379 -26.76 5.61 -6.27
C GLU A 379 -26.52 6.73 -7.30
N PRO A 380 -27.56 7.17 -8.03
CA PRO A 380 -28.90 6.59 -8.10
C PRO A 380 -28.92 5.25 -8.87
N SER A 381 -29.92 4.42 -8.56
CA SER A 381 -30.06 3.07 -9.10
C SER A 381 -30.19 3.09 -10.63
N ILE A 382 -29.53 2.14 -11.30
CA ILE A 382 -29.64 1.98 -12.75
C ILE A 382 -30.85 1.08 -13.04
N PRO A 383 -31.81 1.52 -13.85
CA PRO A 383 -32.99 0.71 -14.17
C PRO A 383 -32.62 -0.61 -14.88
N ALA A 384 -33.21 -1.72 -14.45
CA ALA A 384 -32.93 -3.05 -15.02
C ALA A 384 -33.32 -3.20 -16.50
N ASN A 385 -34.23 -2.37 -17.02
CA ASN A 385 -34.54 -2.35 -18.45
C ASN A 385 -33.46 -1.64 -19.31
N MET A 386 -32.48 -1.01 -18.68
CA MET A 386 -31.36 -0.33 -19.34
C MET A 386 -30.02 -1.07 -19.15
N SER A 387 -30.02 -2.24 -18.49
CA SER A 387 -28.81 -3.01 -18.15
C SER A 387 -28.14 -3.71 -19.34
N ASP A 388 -28.94 -4.17 -20.31
CA ASP A 388 -28.46 -5.03 -21.40
C ASP A 388 -28.18 -4.26 -22.71
N GLY A 389 -28.43 -2.96 -22.73
CA GLY A 389 -28.31 -2.11 -23.92
C GLY A 389 -27.03 -1.27 -23.95
N ASP A 390 -26.61 -0.88 -25.16
CA ASP A 390 -25.65 0.20 -25.41
C ASP A 390 -26.28 1.59 -25.12
N VAL A 391 -26.89 1.73 -23.95
CA VAL A 391 -27.56 2.96 -23.51
C VAL A 391 -26.50 3.99 -23.11
N LEU A 392 -26.60 5.21 -23.62
CA LEU A 392 -25.72 6.30 -23.21
C LEU A 392 -25.94 6.63 -21.74
N LEU A 393 -24.86 6.89 -21.01
CA LEU A 393 -24.93 7.34 -19.62
C LEU A 393 -25.78 8.62 -19.47
N HIS A 394 -25.77 9.48 -20.50
CA HIS A 394 -26.67 10.62 -20.58
C HIS A 394 -28.14 10.22 -20.46
N ASP A 395 -28.58 9.20 -21.18
CA ASP A 395 -30.00 8.79 -21.16
C ASP A 395 -30.44 8.21 -19.82
N ILE A 396 -29.51 7.59 -19.09
CA ILE A 396 -29.75 7.06 -17.74
C ILE A 396 -29.90 8.21 -16.73
N TYR A 397 -29.05 9.23 -16.81
CA TYR A 397 -28.87 10.19 -15.72
C TYR A 397 -29.37 11.62 -16.01
N LYS A 398 -29.79 11.94 -17.25
CA LYS A 398 -30.24 13.28 -17.66
C LYS A 398 -31.38 13.88 -16.84
N HIS A 399 -32.16 13.05 -16.16
CA HIS A 399 -33.31 13.47 -15.37
C HIS A 399 -32.95 13.91 -13.95
N LEU A 400 -31.69 13.74 -13.54
CA LEU A 400 -31.25 14.06 -12.19
C LEU A 400 -30.97 15.56 -12.02
N PRO A 401 -31.27 16.13 -10.84
CA PRO A 401 -30.88 17.49 -10.50
C PRO A 401 -29.37 17.70 -10.70
N HIS A 402 -29.01 18.85 -11.27
CA HIS A 402 -27.62 19.25 -11.50
C HIS A 402 -26.84 18.45 -12.57
N TYR A 403 -27.46 17.53 -13.32
CA TYR A 403 -26.82 16.84 -14.46
C TYR A 403 -26.28 17.86 -15.51
N PRO A 404 -25.11 17.63 -16.13
CA PRO A 404 -24.19 16.48 -15.97
C PRO A 404 -23.31 16.55 -14.73
N SER A 405 -23.42 17.64 -13.95
CA SER A 405 -22.63 17.91 -12.74
C SER A 405 -23.11 17.14 -11.51
N ILE A 406 -23.06 15.82 -11.61
CA ILE A 406 -23.50 14.88 -10.59
C ILE A 406 -22.40 13.85 -10.28
N HIS A 407 -22.42 13.37 -9.05
CA HIS A 407 -21.68 12.18 -8.66
C HIS A 407 -22.63 11.00 -8.67
N VAL A 408 -22.27 9.95 -9.40
CA VAL A 408 -23.00 8.67 -9.36
C VAL A 408 -22.11 7.63 -8.70
N CYS A 409 -22.69 6.80 -7.86
CA CYS A 409 -22.01 5.69 -7.21
C CYS A 409 -22.42 4.40 -7.91
N TRP A 410 -21.46 3.69 -8.51
CA TRP A 410 -21.67 2.35 -9.02
C TRP A 410 -21.22 1.33 -7.98
N LYS A 411 -22.08 0.38 -7.66
CA LYS A 411 -21.70 -0.71 -6.78
C LYS A 411 -21.11 -1.84 -7.61
N ILE A 412 -19.80 -1.85 -7.76
CA ILE A 412 -19.08 -2.85 -8.55
C ILE A 412 -18.43 -3.85 -7.60
N LYS A 413 -18.70 -5.14 -7.80
CA LYS A 413 -17.93 -6.22 -7.23
C LYS A 413 -17.05 -6.81 -8.33
N GLY A 414 -15.78 -7.00 -8.03
CA GLY A 414 -14.87 -7.67 -8.94
C GLY A 414 -13.75 -8.29 -8.14
N ASP A 415 -13.40 -9.52 -8.47
CA ASP A 415 -12.23 -10.21 -7.92
C ASP A 415 -11.45 -10.82 -9.06
N LEU A 416 -10.13 -10.78 -8.93
CA LEU A 416 -9.21 -11.31 -9.93
C LEU A 416 -8.25 -12.29 -9.27
N ILE A 417 -7.79 -13.23 -10.07
CA ILE A 417 -6.81 -14.22 -9.65
C ILE A 417 -5.63 -14.23 -10.61
N VAL A 418 -4.53 -14.82 -10.15
CA VAL A 418 -3.39 -15.13 -11.00
C VAL A 418 -3.81 -16.29 -11.94
N PRO A 419 -3.67 -16.13 -13.27
CA PRO A 419 -3.95 -17.20 -14.21
C PRO A 419 -3.06 -18.41 -13.96
N TYR A 420 -3.57 -19.61 -14.19
CA TYR A 420 -2.86 -20.86 -13.95
C TYR A 420 -1.45 -20.91 -14.58
N LYS A 421 -1.29 -20.40 -15.81
CA LYS A 421 0.01 -20.31 -16.51
C LYS A 421 1.09 -19.48 -15.77
N HIS A 422 0.69 -18.60 -14.86
CA HIS A 422 1.58 -17.76 -14.05
C HIS A 422 1.67 -18.25 -12.60
N THR A 423 1.12 -19.43 -12.30
CA THR A 423 1.22 -20.06 -10.98
C THR A 423 2.37 -21.06 -10.90
N ILE A 424 2.81 -21.34 -9.68
CA ILE A 424 3.89 -22.29 -9.34
C ILE A 424 3.27 -23.50 -8.63
N ASP A 425 3.71 -24.71 -8.95
CA ASP A 425 3.34 -25.92 -8.20
C ASP A 425 3.86 -25.89 -6.76
N THR A 426 3.21 -26.69 -5.94
CA THR A 426 3.71 -27.07 -4.61
C THR A 426 4.56 -28.36 -4.68
N GLU A 427 4.37 -29.19 -5.72
CA GLU A 427 5.16 -30.39 -6.00
C GLU A 427 6.43 -30.05 -6.81
N ARG A 428 7.60 -30.52 -6.36
CA ARG A 428 8.87 -30.21 -7.05
C ARG A 428 9.08 -31.03 -8.32
N ALA A 429 9.42 -30.35 -9.43
CA ALA A 429 10.40 -30.88 -10.38
C ALA A 429 11.81 -30.75 -9.78
N ASN A 430 12.64 -31.79 -9.87
CA ASN A 430 14.02 -31.78 -9.39
C ASN A 430 14.75 -30.51 -9.87
N SER A 431 15.05 -29.57 -8.97
CA SER A 431 15.73 -28.32 -9.32
C SER A 431 17.14 -28.62 -9.89
N PRO A 432 17.61 -27.84 -10.88
CA PRO A 432 18.97 -27.99 -11.37
C PRO A 432 19.99 -27.66 -10.27
N ASN A 433 21.07 -28.44 -10.20
CA ASN A 433 22.25 -28.14 -9.39
C ASN A 433 22.81 -26.76 -9.78
N ILE A 434 22.48 -25.72 -9.02
CA ILE A 434 23.09 -24.39 -9.14
C ILE A 434 24.04 -24.23 -7.96
N VAL A 435 25.29 -23.93 -8.33
CA VAL A 435 26.47 -23.55 -7.55
C VAL A 435 26.22 -23.40 -6.04
N ASP A 436 26.79 -24.32 -5.26
CA ASP A 436 27.01 -24.15 -3.83
C ASP A 436 27.69 -22.80 -3.60
N PHE A 437 26.97 -21.86 -3.00
CA PHE A 437 27.61 -20.73 -2.36
C PHE A 437 28.20 -21.28 -1.05
N ASP A 438 29.46 -21.68 -1.10
CA ASP A 438 30.29 -22.05 0.05
C ASP A 438 30.42 -20.84 0.99
N ASP A 439 29.39 -20.56 1.78
CA ASP A 439 29.49 -19.71 2.95
C ASP A 439 29.32 -20.59 4.19
N GLU A 440 30.46 -21.02 4.74
CA GLU A 440 30.58 -21.59 6.08
C GLU A 440 29.94 -20.62 7.09
N PHE A 441 28.71 -20.90 7.51
CA PHE A 441 28.02 -20.03 8.45
C PHE A 441 28.69 -20.15 9.82
N ILE A 442 29.22 -19.03 10.30
CA ILE A 442 29.65 -18.88 11.69
C ILE A 442 28.39 -18.98 12.56
N SER A 443 28.22 -20.14 13.18
CA SER A 443 27.38 -20.34 14.36
C SER A 443 27.83 -19.35 15.43
N SER A 444 27.24 -18.15 15.46
CA SER A 444 27.45 -17.23 16.57
C SER A 444 26.80 -17.83 17.81
N ASN A 445 27.62 -18.10 18.82
CA ASN A 445 27.19 -18.53 20.13
C ASN A 445 26.16 -17.52 20.70
N GLU A 446 25.02 -18.07 21.17
CA GLU A 446 23.85 -17.39 21.74
C GLU A 446 22.92 -16.66 20.75
N LYS A 447 22.22 -17.42 19.89
CA LYS A 447 20.95 -16.93 19.31
C LYS A 447 19.95 -16.66 20.46
N PRO A 448 19.33 -15.47 20.54
CA PRO A 448 18.32 -15.18 21.55
C PRO A 448 17.09 -16.07 21.34
N THR A 449 16.37 -16.37 22.43
CA THR A 449 15.12 -17.14 22.39
C THR A 449 14.09 -16.45 21.49
N PHE A 450 13.64 -17.13 20.44
CA PHE A 450 12.67 -16.61 19.48
C PHE A 450 11.27 -17.19 19.76
N ASN A 451 10.36 -16.36 20.24
CA ASN A 451 8.94 -16.70 20.40
C ASN A 451 8.10 -15.84 19.44
N PRO A 452 7.52 -16.42 18.37
CA PRO A 452 6.78 -15.66 17.37
C PRO A 452 5.35 -15.29 17.79
N PHE A 453 4.85 -15.77 18.93
CA PHE A 453 3.46 -15.60 19.34
C PHE A 453 3.17 -14.22 19.93
N LEU A 454 2.07 -13.59 19.49
CA LEU A 454 1.51 -12.42 20.16
C LEU A 454 0.60 -12.87 21.30
N TYR A 455 0.72 -12.27 22.48
CA TYR A 455 -0.20 -12.50 23.59
C TYR A 455 -1.30 -11.43 23.63
N GLU A 456 -2.48 -11.78 24.14
CA GLU A 456 -3.64 -10.86 24.23
C GLU A 456 -3.30 -9.55 24.96
N CYS A 457 -2.48 -9.63 26.02
CA CYS A 457 -2.04 -8.46 26.80
C CYS A 457 -1.13 -7.49 26.01
N ASP A 458 -0.51 -7.95 24.92
CA ASP A 458 0.45 -7.17 24.13
C ASP A 458 -0.18 -6.56 22.86
N VAL A 459 -1.45 -6.84 22.56
CA VAL A 459 -2.14 -6.32 21.36
C VAL A 459 -2.08 -4.79 21.29
N TYR A 460 -2.24 -4.11 22.43
CA TYR A 460 -2.14 -2.64 22.49
C TYR A 460 -0.73 -2.14 22.11
N ARG A 461 0.33 -2.83 22.53
CA ARG A 461 1.72 -2.45 22.19
C ARG A 461 1.94 -2.51 20.68
N LEU A 462 1.45 -3.56 20.03
CA LEU A 462 1.54 -3.71 18.57
C LEU A 462 0.78 -2.59 17.83
N ARG A 463 -0.37 -2.16 18.36
CA ARG A 463 -1.11 -1.00 17.83
C ARG A 463 -0.34 0.32 17.97
N THR A 464 0.33 0.56 19.10
CA THR A 464 1.15 1.79 19.28
C THR A 464 2.32 1.86 18.31
N ILE A 465 3.01 0.73 18.09
CA ILE A 465 4.14 0.64 17.15
C ILE A 465 3.71 0.97 15.72
N LYS A 466 2.50 0.58 15.35
CA LYS A 466 1.90 0.92 14.06
C LYS A 466 1.96 2.41 13.77
N ASP A 467 1.54 3.22 14.72
CA ASP A 467 1.45 4.66 14.56
C ASP A 467 2.85 5.26 14.32
N ILE A 468 3.84 4.75 15.05
CA ILE A 468 5.25 5.14 14.91
C ILE A 468 5.79 4.77 13.52
N ILE A 469 5.56 3.53 13.07
CA ILE A 469 6.00 3.08 11.74
C ILE A 469 5.35 3.93 10.65
N TYR A 470 4.05 4.15 10.76
CA TYR A 470 3.27 4.86 9.76
C TYR A 470 3.79 6.28 9.49
N LEU A 471 4.28 6.98 10.52
CA LEU A 471 4.92 8.29 10.35
C LEU A 471 6.28 8.23 9.65
N LYS A 472 7.06 7.18 9.87
CA LYS A 472 8.41 7.04 9.31
C LYS A 472 8.40 6.66 7.83
N MET A 473 7.37 5.96 7.37
CA MET A 473 7.35 5.37 6.04
C MET A 473 6.90 6.34 4.96
N THR A 474 7.70 6.43 3.88
CA THR A 474 7.39 7.20 2.67
C THR A 474 7.55 6.30 1.44
N ARG A 475 6.68 6.46 0.42
CA ARG A 475 6.44 5.47 -0.66
C ARG A 475 7.41 5.51 -1.87
N SER A 476 8.46 6.31 -1.83
CA SER A 476 9.43 6.46 -2.94
C SER A 476 10.76 5.77 -2.64
N ASN A 477 11.53 5.34 -3.63
CA ASN A 477 12.90 4.82 -3.46
C ASN A 477 13.02 3.65 -2.44
N GLU A 478 12.07 2.71 -2.46
CA GLU A 478 11.97 1.62 -1.45
C GLU A 478 13.27 0.79 -1.35
N LEU A 479 13.91 0.44 -2.47
CA LEU A 479 15.18 -0.30 -2.44
C LEU A 479 16.30 0.49 -1.73
N LYS A 480 16.43 1.80 -1.99
CA LYS A 480 17.44 2.63 -1.30
C LYS A 480 17.18 2.67 0.19
N LYS A 481 15.92 2.83 0.59
CA LYS A 481 15.51 2.90 2.00
C LYS A 481 15.71 1.57 2.73
N LEU A 482 15.40 0.46 2.07
CA LEU A 482 15.69 -0.88 2.60
C LEU A 482 17.18 -1.06 2.86
N LEU A 483 18.03 -0.77 1.87
CA LEU A 483 19.48 -0.91 2.03
C LEU A 483 20.05 0.09 3.04
N HIS A 484 19.55 1.32 3.05
CA HIS A 484 19.91 2.34 4.04
C HIS A 484 19.57 1.89 5.46
N GLU A 485 18.38 1.34 5.68
CA GLU A 485 17.94 0.79 6.97
C GLU A 485 18.86 -0.34 7.44
N VAL A 486 19.24 -1.25 6.55
CA VAL A 486 20.18 -2.35 6.88
C VAL A 486 21.54 -1.80 7.30
N ILE A 487 22.07 -0.79 6.58
CA ILE A 487 23.34 -0.14 6.92
C ILE A 487 23.24 0.61 8.26
N GLN A 488 22.14 1.34 8.47
CA GLN A 488 21.89 2.11 9.68
C GLN A 488 21.81 1.21 10.93
N ASN A 489 21.25 0.01 10.78
CA ASN A 489 21.20 -0.99 11.84
C ASN A 489 22.53 -1.78 12.02
N GLY A 490 23.58 -1.43 11.29
CA GLY A 490 24.93 -1.98 11.46
C GLY A 490 25.26 -3.20 10.59
N TYR A 491 24.41 -3.53 9.61
CA TYR A 491 24.52 -4.75 8.80
C TYR A 491 25.03 -4.48 7.37
N LEU A 492 25.90 -3.48 7.19
CA LEU A 492 26.57 -3.22 5.90
C LEU A 492 27.27 -4.48 5.37
N SER A 493 27.77 -5.34 6.26
CA SER A 493 28.42 -6.59 5.87
C SER A 493 27.54 -7.57 5.12
N ASP A 494 26.22 -7.52 5.32
CA ASP A 494 25.28 -8.40 4.62
C ASP A 494 25.00 -7.94 3.18
N LEU A 495 25.41 -6.70 2.84
CA LEU A 495 25.18 -6.10 1.53
C LEU A 495 26.40 -6.20 0.60
N ILE A 496 27.56 -6.64 1.13
CA ILE A 496 28.85 -6.65 0.44
C ILE A 496 29.52 -8.03 0.57
N THR A 497 30.38 -8.40 -0.38
CA THR A 497 31.19 -9.62 -0.28
C THR A 497 32.52 -9.29 0.40
N PHE A 498 32.83 -9.92 1.53
CA PHE A 498 34.12 -9.77 2.19
C PHE A 498 35.18 -10.66 1.55
N GLN A 499 36.24 -10.07 1.02
CA GLN A 499 37.52 -10.78 0.89
C GLN A 499 38.28 -10.61 2.21
N TYR A 500 38.39 -11.71 2.95
CA TYR A 500 39.02 -11.90 4.27
C TYR A 500 39.87 -10.73 4.80
N THR A 501 39.46 -10.16 5.94
CA THR A 501 40.36 -9.41 6.83
C THR A 501 40.17 -9.86 8.27
N GLU A 502 41.13 -10.62 8.80
CA GLU A 502 41.12 -11.21 10.15
C GLU A 502 41.17 -10.18 11.30
N ASN A 503 41.16 -8.86 11.01
CA ASN A 503 41.31 -7.80 12.00
C ASN A 503 40.07 -6.90 12.06
N LYS A 504 39.36 -6.93 13.20
CA LYS A 504 38.15 -6.13 13.51
C LYS A 504 38.35 -4.62 13.32
N HIS A 505 39.55 -4.09 13.63
CA HIS A 505 39.85 -2.67 13.46
C HIS A 505 39.94 -2.28 11.98
N LYS A 506 40.49 -3.16 11.14
CA LYS A 506 40.55 -2.96 9.68
C LYS A 506 39.14 -3.04 9.06
N LYS A 507 38.28 -3.91 9.57
CA LYS A 507 36.87 -4.03 9.14
C LYS A 507 36.08 -2.72 9.36
N ASN A 508 36.21 -2.10 10.54
CA ASN A 508 35.52 -0.85 10.84
C ASN A 508 36.00 0.32 9.95
N GLN A 509 37.32 0.42 9.72
CA GLN A 509 37.86 1.43 8.79
C GLN A 509 37.35 1.22 7.37
N LEU A 510 37.28 -0.03 6.90
CA LEU A 510 36.73 -0.35 5.59
C LEU A 510 35.25 0.00 5.47
N HIS A 511 34.44 -0.27 6.51
CA HIS A 511 33.03 0.12 6.54
C HIS A 511 32.85 1.64 6.34
N GLU A 512 33.67 2.45 7.01
CA GLU A 512 33.60 3.92 6.85
C GLU A 512 34.03 4.37 5.45
N ILE A 513 35.04 3.74 4.85
CA ILE A 513 35.43 3.99 3.45
C ILE A 513 34.27 3.64 2.50
N ILE A 514 33.63 2.49 2.70
CA ILE A 514 32.50 2.04 1.87
C ILE A 514 31.32 3.00 2.02
N LYS A 515 30.96 3.38 3.26
CA LYS A 515 29.90 4.36 3.53
C LYS A 515 30.15 5.68 2.79
N GLN A 516 31.40 6.15 2.76
CA GLN A 516 31.76 7.34 1.99
C GLN A 516 31.59 7.13 0.47
N GLN A 517 32.03 5.99 -0.06
CA GLN A 517 31.90 5.67 -1.49
C GLN A 517 30.45 5.55 -1.97
N ILE A 518 29.55 5.04 -1.12
CA ILE A 518 28.11 4.93 -1.43
C ILE A 518 27.32 6.17 -0.99
N ASN A 519 27.99 7.23 -0.52
CA ASN A 519 27.37 8.45 -0.03
C ASN A 519 26.29 8.19 1.04
N PHE A 520 26.61 7.38 2.04
CA PHE A 520 25.69 7.06 3.13
C PHE A 520 25.49 8.29 4.03
N ASN A 521 24.25 8.81 4.04
CA ASN A 521 23.80 9.88 4.91
C ASN A 521 22.84 9.30 5.96
N GLU A 522 23.16 9.43 7.25
CA GLU A 522 22.34 8.86 8.34
C GLU A 522 20.89 9.35 8.37
N VAL A 523 20.63 10.56 7.87
CA VAL A 523 19.32 11.22 7.92
C VAL A 523 18.55 11.04 6.60
N ASN A 524 19.22 11.15 5.46
CA ASN A 524 18.57 11.15 4.15
C ASN A 524 18.85 9.85 3.36
N PRO A 525 17.93 8.87 3.36
CA PRO A 525 18.13 7.61 2.63
C PRO A 525 18.16 7.78 1.10
N ASN A 526 17.67 8.89 0.55
CA ASN A 526 17.62 9.09 -0.90
C ASN A 526 18.99 9.40 -1.51
N GLU A 527 19.94 9.88 -0.70
CA GLU A 527 21.32 10.19 -1.10
C GLU A 527 22.18 8.95 -1.32
N LEU A 528 21.74 7.79 -0.81
CA LEU A 528 22.45 6.52 -0.98
C LEU A 528 22.64 6.20 -2.47
N ILE A 529 23.89 5.95 -2.87
CA ILE A 529 24.26 5.55 -4.22
C ILE A 529 24.20 4.02 -4.31
N LEU A 530 23.37 3.52 -5.23
CA LEU A 530 23.28 2.08 -5.52
C LEU A 530 24.37 1.70 -6.52
N ASN A 531 25.49 1.19 -6.00
CA ASN A 531 26.62 0.71 -6.80
C ASN A 531 26.78 -0.80 -6.61
N ASP A 532 26.49 -1.58 -7.63
CA ASP A 532 26.50 -3.06 -7.61
C ASP A 532 27.92 -3.67 -7.57
N LYS A 533 28.96 -2.88 -7.84
CA LYS A 533 30.36 -3.28 -7.60
C LYS A 533 30.74 -3.20 -6.13
N ILE A 534 30.02 -2.39 -5.35
CA ILE A 534 30.25 -2.21 -3.91
C ILE A 534 29.22 -3.04 -3.12
N LEU A 535 27.94 -2.77 -3.35
CA LEU A 535 26.80 -3.47 -2.77
C LEU A 535 26.50 -4.72 -3.60
N THR A 536 27.32 -5.76 -3.43
CA THR A 536 27.28 -6.98 -4.24
C THR A 536 25.95 -7.72 -4.18
N ILE A 537 25.16 -7.53 -3.11
CA ILE A 537 23.79 -8.06 -3.00
C ILE A 537 22.91 -7.64 -4.19
N LEU A 538 23.17 -6.48 -4.81
CA LEU A 538 22.44 -6.03 -5.99
C LEU A 538 22.63 -6.96 -7.18
N ASN A 539 23.77 -7.65 -7.29
CA ASN A 539 24.00 -8.65 -8.34
C ASN A 539 23.16 -9.90 -8.11
N GLU A 540 23.09 -10.40 -6.87
CA GLU A 540 22.23 -11.53 -6.50
C GLU A 540 20.75 -11.22 -6.75
N VAL A 541 20.32 -10.02 -6.36
CA VAL A 541 18.95 -9.54 -6.62
C VAL A 541 18.65 -9.50 -8.12
N LYS A 542 19.60 -9.06 -8.97
CA LYS A 542 19.43 -9.07 -10.43
C LYS A 542 19.38 -10.47 -11.00
N ILE A 543 20.19 -11.41 -10.49
CA ILE A 543 20.18 -12.81 -10.92
C ILE A 543 18.81 -13.43 -10.61
N LEU A 544 18.34 -13.31 -9.36
CA LEU A 544 17.03 -13.81 -8.95
C LEU A 544 15.87 -13.11 -9.67
N TYR A 545 16.03 -11.83 -10.02
CA TYR A 545 15.03 -11.14 -10.82
C TYR A 545 14.82 -11.82 -12.18
N HIS A 546 15.86 -12.44 -12.74
CA HIS A 546 15.81 -13.17 -14.02
C HIS A 546 15.65 -14.69 -13.85
N ASP A 547 15.35 -15.17 -12.65
CA ASP A 547 15.08 -16.59 -12.41
C ASP A 547 13.84 -17.07 -13.19
N ASP A 548 13.87 -18.33 -13.62
CA ASP A 548 12.78 -18.92 -14.41
C ASP A 548 11.45 -18.98 -13.64
N ILE A 549 11.48 -19.15 -12.31
CA ILE A 549 10.29 -19.12 -11.46
C ILE A 549 9.69 -17.70 -11.46
N HIS A 550 10.52 -16.67 -11.30
CA HIS A 550 10.05 -15.29 -11.35
C HIS A 550 9.53 -14.89 -12.73
N LYS A 551 10.18 -15.38 -13.79
CA LYS A 551 9.74 -15.21 -15.17
C LYS A 551 8.41 -15.90 -15.45
N GLN A 552 8.19 -17.11 -14.93
CA GLN A 552 6.92 -17.83 -15.02
C GLN A 552 5.78 -17.02 -14.38
N MET A 553 6.04 -16.41 -13.22
CA MET A 553 5.09 -15.50 -12.55
C MET A 553 4.84 -14.18 -13.32
N GLY A 554 5.65 -13.86 -14.33
CA GLY A 554 5.52 -12.62 -15.10
C GLY A 554 6.25 -11.42 -14.51
N TYR A 555 7.34 -11.64 -13.77
CA TYR A 555 8.17 -10.60 -13.14
C TYR A 555 7.43 -9.70 -12.12
N THR A 556 6.59 -10.30 -11.28
CA THR A 556 5.71 -9.58 -10.36
C THR A 556 6.42 -9.02 -9.12
N LEU A 557 7.59 -9.57 -8.74
CA LEU A 557 8.41 -9.06 -7.66
C LEU A 557 9.28 -7.89 -8.11
N GLN A 558 9.26 -6.83 -7.31
CA GLN A 558 10.19 -5.71 -7.46
C GLN A 558 11.54 -6.05 -6.81
N LEU A 559 12.61 -5.35 -7.20
CA LEU A 559 13.96 -5.60 -6.69
C LEU A 559 14.04 -5.53 -5.15
N TYR A 560 13.27 -4.66 -4.51
CA TYR A 560 13.23 -4.56 -3.05
C TYR A 560 12.47 -5.71 -2.38
N HIS A 561 11.50 -6.34 -3.07
CA HIS A 561 10.87 -7.57 -2.58
C HIS A 561 11.89 -8.71 -2.57
N ILE A 562 12.62 -8.89 -3.68
CA ILE A 562 13.66 -9.91 -3.81
C ILE A 562 14.78 -9.70 -2.79
N CYS A 563 15.24 -8.45 -2.65
CA CYS A 563 16.26 -8.08 -1.68
C CYS A 563 15.81 -8.36 -0.24
N ALA A 564 14.54 -8.10 0.11
CA ALA A 564 14.02 -8.36 1.45
C ALA A 564 13.99 -9.85 1.79
N VAL A 565 13.59 -10.70 0.84
CA VAL A 565 13.62 -12.17 1.02
C VAL A 565 15.06 -12.65 1.22
N LEU A 566 16.02 -12.18 0.40
CA LEU A 566 17.43 -12.51 0.56
C LEU A 566 18.00 -12.09 1.93
N LEU A 567 17.67 -10.89 2.39
CA LEU A 567 18.09 -10.38 3.70
C LEU A 567 17.51 -11.19 4.86
N TYR A 568 16.29 -11.71 4.69
CA TYR A 568 15.65 -12.52 5.71
C TYR A 568 16.19 -13.96 5.72
N CYS A 569 16.19 -14.64 4.58
CA CYS A 569 16.55 -16.05 4.49
C CYS A 569 18.07 -16.30 4.57
N GLY A 570 18.88 -15.38 4.05
CA GLY A 570 20.28 -15.65 3.72
C GLY A 570 21.32 -14.78 4.42
N ARG A 571 20.92 -13.88 5.33
CA ARG A 571 21.83 -12.87 5.91
C ARG A 571 21.73 -12.77 7.43
N SER A 572 22.80 -12.29 8.04
CA SER A 572 22.94 -12.24 9.50
C SER A 572 21.98 -11.24 10.17
N CYS A 573 21.56 -10.20 9.44
CA CYS A 573 20.62 -9.20 9.92
C CYS A 573 19.27 -9.78 10.34
N ASN A 574 18.84 -10.91 9.77
CA ASN A 574 17.59 -11.56 10.14
C ASN A 574 17.53 -11.88 11.65
N VAL A 575 18.64 -12.33 12.25
CA VAL A 575 18.66 -12.67 13.68
C VAL A 575 18.25 -11.46 14.53
N GLN A 576 18.83 -10.30 14.23
CA GLN A 576 18.51 -9.06 14.95
C GLN A 576 17.16 -8.46 14.55
N PHE A 577 16.78 -8.57 13.27
CA PHE A 577 15.46 -8.18 12.78
C PHE A 577 14.37 -8.93 13.55
N SER A 578 14.43 -10.26 13.54
CA SER A 578 13.49 -11.15 14.22
C SER A 578 13.48 -10.88 15.74
N TYR A 579 14.65 -10.69 16.35
CA TYR A 579 14.76 -10.32 17.76
C TYR A 579 14.12 -8.96 18.07
N ASP A 580 14.38 -7.93 17.26
CA ASP A 580 13.77 -6.62 17.45
C ASP A 580 12.25 -6.69 17.26
N GLN A 581 11.73 -7.51 16.34
CA GLN A 581 10.28 -7.70 16.16
C GLN A 581 9.63 -8.31 17.40
N ILE A 582 10.14 -9.43 17.94
CA ILE A 582 9.59 -10.05 19.16
C ILE A 582 9.67 -9.12 20.39
N GLN A 583 10.61 -8.17 20.39
CA GLN A 583 10.75 -7.13 21.42
C GLN A 583 9.92 -5.87 21.14
N PHE A 584 8.99 -5.91 20.18
CA PHE A 584 8.13 -4.78 19.82
C PHE A 584 8.93 -3.55 19.30
N ARG A 585 10.08 -3.77 18.68
CA ARG A 585 10.98 -2.75 18.10
C ARG A 585 10.93 -2.70 16.57
N HIS A 586 9.77 -2.98 15.98
CA HIS A 586 9.55 -2.96 14.54
C HIS A 586 9.91 -1.61 13.88
N TYR A 587 9.85 -0.50 14.62
CA TYR A 587 10.21 0.83 14.13
C TYR A 587 11.69 0.98 13.71
N LYS A 588 12.54 0.00 14.02
CA LYS A 588 13.93 -0.11 13.55
C LYS A 588 14.04 -0.72 12.15
N TRP A 589 13.04 -1.51 11.76
CA TRP A 589 13.03 -2.27 10.51
C TRP A 589 11.76 -2.04 9.65
N PRO A 590 11.23 -0.80 9.54
CA PRO A 590 9.98 -0.55 8.83
C PRO A 590 10.02 -0.96 7.34
N TYR A 591 11.16 -0.80 6.65
CA TYR A 591 11.27 -1.08 5.23
C TYR A 591 11.49 -2.57 4.94
N LEU A 592 12.32 -3.27 5.74
CA LEU A 592 12.49 -4.71 5.63
C LEU A 592 11.18 -5.44 5.92
N ASP A 593 10.48 -5.09 7.01
CA ASP A 593 9.21 -5.71 7.40
C ASP A 593 8.13 -5.52 6.31
N LYS A 594 7.95 -4.29 5.81
CA LYS A 594 6.97 -4.01 4.75
C LYS A 594 7.31 -4.72 3.43
N SER A 595 8.59 -4.70 3.04
CA SER A 595 9.02 -5.30 1.78
C SER A 595 8.86 -6.82 1.81
N LEU A 596 9.14 -7.45 2.96
CA LEU A 596 8.96 -8.88 3.17
C LEU A 596 7.49 -9.28 3.16
N GLN A 597 6.62 -8.55 3.89
CA GLN A 597 5.16 -8.76 3.85
C GLN A 597 4.62 -8.63 2.43
N GLY A 598 5.06 -7.62 1.67
CA GLY A 598 4.67 -7.42 0.27
C GLY A 598 5.11 -8.58 -0.64
N ALA A 599 6.35 -9.05 -0.47
CA ALA A 599 6.88 -10.18 -1.21
C ALA A 599 6.06 -11.46 -0.95
N VAL A 600 5.88 -11.84 0.31
CA VAL A 600 5.14 -13.05 0.70
C VAL A 600 3.68 -12.98 0.22
N MET A 601 3.03 -11.81 0.32
CA MET A 601 1.66 -11.62 -0.16
C MET A 601 1.53 -11.82 -1.68
N ILE A 602 2.46 -11.28 -2.47
CA ILE A 602 2.47 -11.49 -3.93
C ILE A 602 2.68 -12.98 -4.22
N LEU A 603 3.75 -13.56 -3.66
CA LEU A 603 4.12 -14.95 -3.92
C LEU A 603 3.01 -15.93 -3.53
N HIS A 604 2.37 -15.72 -2.38
CA HIS A 604 1.23 -16.52 -1.90
C HIS A 604 0.05 -16.58 -2.87
N SER A 605 -0.13 -15.58 -3.75
CA SER A 605 -1.17 -15.58 -4.78
C SER A 605 -0.79 -16.41 -6.03
N HIS A 606 0.51 -16.56 -6.28
CA HIS A 606 1.07 -17.32 -7.39
C HIS A 606 1.23 -18.81 -7.07
N GLU A 607 1.31 -19.22 -5.81
CA GLU A 607 1.45 -20.63 -5.46
C GLU A 607 0.11 -21.39 -5.55
N ARG A 608 0.14 -22.61 -6.06
CA ARG A 608 -1.00 -23.55 -6.08
C ARG A 608 -1.24 -24.22 -4.73
N ARG A 609 -1.35 -23.40 -3.68
CA ARG A 609 -1.55 -23.82 -2.28
C ARG A 609 -2.78 -24.71 -2.08
N GLU A 610 -3.79 -24.58 -2.93
CA GLU A 610 -4.98 -25.42 -2.95
C GLU A 610 -4.68 -26.90 -3.25
N GLU A 611 -3.58 -27.19 -3.92
CA GLU A 611 -3.09 -28.54 -4.22
C GLU A 611 -2.27 -29.11 -3.05
N ASP A 612 -1.84 -28.28 -2.10
CA ASP A 612 -0.92 -28.68 -1.04
C ASP A 612 -1.60 -29.44 0.11
N SER A 613 -0.97 -30.50 0.59
CA SER A 613 -1.38 -31.26 1.78
C SER A 613 -0.22 -31.50 2.75
N THR A 614 0.87 -30.75 2.56
CA THR A 614 2.12 -30.89 3.30
C THR A 614 1.99 -30.27 4.68
N GLU A 615 2.41 -31.05 5.69
CA GLU A 615 2.57 -30.56 7.06
C GLU A 615 3.88 -29.80 7.17
N LEU A 616 3.89 -28.67 7.89
CA LEU A 616 5.11 -27.88 8.07
C LEU A 616 5.52 -27.80 9.52
N TYR A 617 6.82 -27.64 9.75
CA TYR A 617 7.42 -27.66 11.07
C TYR A 617 8.36 -26.48 11.30
N CYS A 618 8.38 -25.94 12.51
CA CYS A 618 9.34 -24.92 12.95
C CYS A 618 9.89 -25.27 14.33
N GLY A 619 11.21 -25.33 14.45
CA GLY A 619 11.90 -25.57 15.73
C GLY A 619 12.17 -24.27 16.48
N LEU A 620 11.68 -24.18 17.72
CA LEU A 620 11.95 -23.06 18.62
C LEU A 620 12.87 -23.50 19.76
N LYS A 621 14.12 -23.04 19.69
CA LYS A 621 15.15 -23.29 20.72
C LYS A 621 14.78 -22.64 22.05
N ASN A 622 14.84 -23.41 23.14
CA ASN A 622 14.63 -22.92 24.52
C ASN A 622 13.26 -22.22 24.75
N VAL A 623 12.24 -22.54 23.95
CA VAL A 623 10.87 -22.05 24.13
C VAL A 623 9.99 -23.16 24.69
N ARG A 624 9.21 -22.85 25.71
CA ARG A 624 8.11 -23.68 26.21
C ARG A 624 6.91 -22.78 26.47
N LEU A 625 5.73 -23.15 25.97
CA LEU A 625 4.53 -22.34 26.07
C LEU A 625 3.64 -22.84 27.22
N GLU A 626 3.63 -22.09 28.32
CA GLU A 626 2.82 -22.43 29.50
C GLU A 626 1.35 -22.00 29.35
N ASN A 627 1.12 -20.80 28.82
CA ASN A 627 -0.22 -20.19 28.71
C ASN A 627 -0.71 -20.08 27.26
N ILE A 628 -0.87 -21.21 26.57
CA ILE A 628 -1.30 -21.23 25.15
C ILE A 628 -2.66 -20.55 24.94
N LYS A 629 -3.54 -20.58 25.95
CA LYS A 629 -4.84 -19.89 25.91
C LYS A 629 -4.74 -18.37 25.84
N GLU A 630 -3.60 -17.79 26.21
CA GLU A 630 -3.35 -16.34 26.19
C GLU A 630 -2.73 -15.87 24.85
N ILE A 631 -2.39 -16.81 23.97
CA ILE A 631 -1.90 -16.50 22.62
C ILE A 631 -3.04 -15.88 21.81
N LYS A 632 -2.76 -14.71 21.23
CA LYS A 632 -3.67 -14.03 20.31
C LYS A 632 -3.81 -14.84 19.03
N SER A 633 -4.99 -15.42 18.83
CA SER A 633 -5.34 -16.11 17.59
C SER A 633 -5.09 -15.25 16.35
N GLY A 634 -4.44 -15.84 15.34
CA GLY A 634 -4.18 -15.21 14.04
C GLY A 634 -3.00 -14.25 13.99
N CYS A 635 -2.24 -14.09 15.09
CA CYS A 635 -1.22 -13.04 15.17
C CYS A 635 0.16 -13.60 15.52
N PHE A 636 1.06 -13.60 14.54
CA PHE A 636 2.49 -13.63 14.82
C PHE A 636 3.01 -12.22 15.11
N ILE A 637 3.96 -12.08 16.03
CA ILE A 637 4.73 -10.85 16.23
C ILE A 637 5.76 -10.70 15.11
N SER A 638 6.41 -11.78 14.69
CA SER A 638 7.42 -11.78 13.61
C SER A 638 7.05 -12.75 12.48
N HIS A 639 7.79 -12.71 11.37
CA HIS A 639 7.68 -13.71 10.31
C HIS A 639 8.17 -15.07 10.83
N VAL A 640 7.68 -16.17 10.26
CA VAL A 640 8.02 -17.53 10.73
C VAL A 640 8.48 -18.40 9.57
N SER A 641 9.74 -18.82 9.60
CA SER A 641 10.29 -19.82 8.68
C SER A 641 9.90 -21.23 9.13
N THR A 642 9.48 -22.05 8.18
CA THR A 642 9.04 -23.43 8.39
C THR A 642 9.68 -24.35 7.34
N SER A 643 9.66 -25.65 7.59
CA SER A 643 10.16 -26.68 6.67
C SER A 643 9.15 -27.83 6.59
N ASP A 644 9.04 -28.48 5.44
CA ASP A 644 8.34 -29.76 5.27
C ASP A 644 9.14 -30.95 5.84
N ASP A 645 10.41 -30.73 6.23
CA ASP A 645 11.24 -31.71 6.89
C ASP A 645 11.29 -31.48 8.42
N ILE A 646 10.65 -32.38 9.16
CA ILE A 646 10.66 -32.34 10.63
C ILE A 646 12.08 -32.44 11.23
N GLN A 647 13.04 -33.06 10.53
CA GLN A 647 14.43 -33.15 11.00
C GLN A 647 15.12 -31.78 11.01
N VAL A 648 14.78 -30.91 10.06
CA VAL A 648 15.22 -29.50 10.05
C VAL A 648 14.68 -28.82 11.30
N ALA A 649 13.38 -28.93 11.59
CA ALA A 649 12.78 -28.36 12.79
C ALA A 649 13.39 -28.92 14.09
N GLN A 650 13.69 -30.22 14.16
CA GLN A 650 14.36 -30.84 15.30
C GLN A 650 15.78 -30.29 15.51
N THR A 651 16.52 -30.05 14.43
CA THR A 651 17.86 -29.43 14.48
C THR A 651 17.79 -28.02 15.07
N TYR A 652 16.81 -27.21 14.65
CA TYR A 652 16.61 -25.86 15.16
C TYR A 652 16.10 -25.81 16.61
N ARG A 653 15.29 -26.79 17.01
CA ARG A 653 14.81 -26.93 18.40
C ARG A 653 15.94 -27.23 19.38
N THR A 654 16.99 -27.94 18.98
CA THR A 654 18.03 -28.52 19.86
C THR A 654 17.44 -29.52 20.88
N ASP A 655 18.12 -29.80 22.00
CA ASP A 655 17.70 -30.82 22.97
C ASP A 655 16.42 -30.43 23.74
N GLN A 656 16.24 -29.13 24.00
CA GLN A 656 15.09 -28.59 24.72
C GLN A 656 14.41 -27.47 23.92
N GLY A 657 13.08 -27.49 23.88
CA GLY A 657 12.30 -26.44 23.21
C GLY A 657 10.99 -26.92 22.63
N CYS A 658 10.45 -26.14 21.70
CA CYS A 658 9.12 -26.35 21.13
C CYS A 658 9.21 -26.63 19.62
N ILE A 659 8.37 -27.52 19.11
CA ILE A 659 8.11 -27.67 17.67
C ILE A 659 6.73 -27.10 17.38
N LEU A 660 6.67 -26.14 16.48
CA LEU A 660 5.40 -25.71 15.90
C LEU A 660 5.10 -26.63 14.72
N HIS A 661 3.92 -27.23 14.73
CA HIS A 661 3.39 -28.08 13.67
C HIS A 661 2.25 -27.32 12.99
N PHE A 662 2.36 -27.07 11.69
CA PHE A 662 1.41 -26.27 10.92
C PHE A 662 0.58 -27.19 10.03
N HIS A 663 -0.71 -27.29 10.34
CA HIS A 663 -1.67 -28.04 9.55
C HIS A 663 -1.80 -27.47 8.12
N PRO A 664 -2.04 -28.25 7.05
CA PRO A 664 -2.09 -27.75 5.68
C PRO A 664 -3.18 -26.69 5.46
N SER A 665 -4.23 -26.71 6.30
CA SER A 665 -5.26 -25.66 6.35
C SER A 665 -4.69 -24.24 6.49
N MET A 666 -3.53 -24.09 7.13
CA MET A 666 -2.84 -22.82 7.32
C MET A 666 -2.39 -22.22 5.99
N ARG A 667 -1.88 -23.06 5.07
CA ARG A 667 -1.44 -22.62 3.75
C ARG A 667 -2.58 -22.38 2.78
N ARG A 668 -3.65 -23.19 2.89
CA ARG A 668 -4.83 -23.09 2.02
C ARG A 668 -5.68 -21.85 2.29
N SER A 669 -5.49 -21.20 3.44
CA SER A 669 -6.18 -19.96 3.79
C SER A 669 -5.67 -18.77 2.97
N ASP A 670 -6.60 -17.96 2.46
CA ASP A 670 -6.27 -16.72 1.73
C ASP A 670 -5.78 -15.57 2.62
N GLY A 671 -6.07 -15.63 3.92
CA GLY A 671 -5.67 -14.62 4.88
C GLY A 671 -4.40 -14.96 5.66
N ILE A 672 -3.83 -16.16 5.48
CA ILE A 672 -2.58 -16.59 6.14
C ILE A 672 -1.50 -16.72 5.07
N TRP A 673 -0.83 -15.61 4.81
CA TRP A 673 0.12 -15.54 3.70
C TRP A 673 1.38 -16.34 3.99
N SER A 674 1.66 -17.28 3.10
CA SER A 674 2.82 -18.16 3.13
C SER A 674 3.28 -18.50 1.71
N PHE A 675 4.57 -18.82 1.57
CA PHE A 675 5.13 -19.23 0.29
C PHE A 675 6.46 -19.99 0.43
N ASP A 676 6.74 -20.94 -0.47
CA ASP A 676 8.05 -21.60 -0.60
C ASP A 676 9.11 -20.65 -1.19
N VAL A 677 9.98 -20.11 -0.33
CA VAL A 677 11.05 -19.18 -0.72
C VAL A 677 12.37 -19.90 -1.02
N SER A 678 12.38 -21.23 -1.07
CA SER A 678 13.61 -22.03 -1.25
C SER A 678 14.34 -21.79 -2.57
N TRP A 679 13.66 -21.28 -3.60
CA TRP A 679 14.31 -20.86 -4.86
C TRP A 679 15.11 -19.56 -4.72
N MET A 680 14.81 -18.75 -3.71
CA MET A 680 15.52 -17.50 -3.38
C MET A 680 16.49 -17.67 -2.22
N SER A 681 16.21 -18.63 -1.33
CA SER A 681 17.03 -18.91 -0.15
C SER A 681 18.36 -19.54 -0.56
N PRO A 682 19.49 -19.12 0.04
CA PRO A 682 20.76 -19.81 -0.17
C PRO A 682 20.74 -21.22 0.43
N PHE A 683 19.86 -21.51 1.40
CA PHE A 683 19.78 -22.78 2.11
C PHE A 683 18.72 -23.71 1.49
N LYS A 684 18.92 -24.09 0.22
CA LYS A 684 17.95 -24.91 -0.54
C LYS A 684 17.55 -26.23 0.13
N HIS A 685 18.44 -26.78 0.96
CA HIS A 685 18.22 -28.03 1.70
C HIS A 685 17.21 -27.88 2.84
N GLU A 686 17.02 -26.68 3.40
CA GLU A 686 16.08 -26.42 4.48
C GLU A 686 14.62 -26.35 4.01
N ARG A 687 14.40 -26.18 2.68
CA ARG A 687 13.08 -26.08 2.05
C ARG A 687 12.18 -25.05 2.74
N GLU A 688 12.75 -23.87 2.90
CA GLU A 688 12.15 -22.80 3.69
C GLU A 688 10.82 -22.32 3.10
N ILE A 689 9.74 -22.50 3.86
CA ILE A 689 8.43 -21.92 3.61
C ILE A 689 8.19 -20.82 4.63
N LEU A 690 7.98 -19.60 4.15
CA LEU A 690 7.92 -18.40 4.98
C LEU A 690 6.47 -17.98 5.22
N PHE A 691 6.05 -17.95 6.48
CA PHE A 691 4.79 -17.33 6.91
C PHE A 691 4.99 -15.86 7.24
N SER A 692 4.13 -15.01 6.66
CA SER A 692 4.09 -13.59 6.99
C SER A 692 3.41 -13.36 8.33
N ARG A 693 3.91 -12.41 9.12
CA ARG A 693 3.10 -11.82 10.19
C ARG A 693 1.90 -11.08 9.56
N PRO A 694 0.74 -10.97 10.25
CA PRO A 694 -0.40 -10.27 9.69
C PRO A 694 -0.08 -8.79 9.49
N GLY A 695 -0.55 -8.23 8.37
CA GLY A 695 -0.48 -6.80 8.12
C GLY A 695 -1.13 -6.02 9.27
N ILE A 696 -0.48 -4.95 9.72
CA ILE A 696 -0.91 -4.22 10.92
C ILE A 696 -2.30 -3.57 10.74
N SER A 697 -2.79 -3.44 9.49
CA SER A 697 -4.17 -3.04 9.15
C SER A 697 -5.25 -4.03 9.59
N PHE A 698 -4.97 -5.34 9.59
CA PHE A 698 -5.97 -6.38 9.87
C PHE A 698 -6.35 -6.47 11.35
N ILE A 699 -5.50 -6.00 12.27
CA ILE A 699 -5.74 -6.03 13.73
C ILE A 699 -6.86 -5.05 14.19
N LYS A 700 -7.34 -4.17 13.27
CA LYS A 700 -8.35 -3.15 13.58
C LYS A 700 -9.78 -3.67 13.66
N ASP A 701 -10.12 -4.74 12.94
CA ASP A 701 -11.43 -5.39 13.00
C ASP A 701 -11.23 -6.85 13.41
N GLU A 702 -11.34 -7.10 14.71
CA GLU A 702 -11.10 -8.41 15.31
C GLU A 702 -12.00 -9.50 14.71
N LYS A 703 -13.22 -9.14 14.28
CA LYS A 703 -14.14 -10.09 13.63
C LYS A 703 -13.63 -10.47 12.24
N THR A 704 -13.34 -9.48 11.40
CA THR A 704 -12.82 -9.72 10.04
C THR A 704 -11.45 -10.40 10.07
N HIS A 705 -10.58 -10.02 11.01
CA HIS A 705 -9.30 -10.68 11.24
C HIS A 705 -9.47 -12.16 11.58
N LYS A 706 -10.35 -12.47 12.54
CA LYS A 706 -10.58 -13.85 12.97
C LYS A 706 -11.20 -14.72 11.87
N GLU A 707 -12.05 -14.12 11.03
CA GLU A 707 -12.69 -14.82 9.90
C GLU A 707 -11.74 -15.06 8.72
N LEU A 708 -10.83 -14.14 8.41
CA LEU A 708 -9.96 -14.22 7.22
C LEU A 708 -8.58 -14.80 7.52
N SER A 709 -7.91 -14.31 8.57
CA SER A 709 -6.50 -14.60 8.87
C SER A 709 -6.30 -15.32 10.22
N GLY A 710 -7.39 -15.65 10.91
CA GLY A 710 -7.34 -16.27 12.24
C GLY A 710 -6.81 -17.69 12.21
N TRP A 711 -5.89 -18.03 13.11
CA TRP A 711 -5.45 -19.40 13.38
C TRP A 711 -5.35 -19.63 14.88
N ASN A 712 -5.44 -20.88 15.32
CA ASN A 712 -5.39 -21.26 16.73
C ASN A 712 -4.16 -22.12 17.01
N ALA A 713 -3.69 -22.07 18.26
CA ALA A 713 -2.61 -22.92 18.75
C ALA A 713 -3.17 -23.89 19.80
N LYS A 714 -2.75 -25.16 19.73
CA LYS A 714 -3.13 -26.21 20.68
C LYS A 714 -1.91 -27.08 21.00
N VAL A 715 -1.82 -27.59 22.23
CA VAL A 715 -0.83 -28.63 22.55
C VAL A 715 -1.24 -29.91 21.83
N GLU A 716 -0.37 -30.43 20.99
CA GLU A 716 -0.53 -31.71 20.32
C GLU A 716 0.09 -32.83 21.16
N SER A 717 1.33 -32.63 21.62
CA SER A 717 2.01 -33.52 22.55
C SER A 717 2.99 -32.73 23.42
N GLU A 718 3.25 -33.21 24.63
CA GLU A 718 4.21 -32.58 25.53
C GLU A 718 4.89 -33.64 26.40
N ASP A 719 6.21 -33.54 26.51
CA ASP A 719 7.03 -34.33 27.43
C ASP A 719 7.99 -33.42 28.23
N GLU A 720 8.88 -34.03 29.01
CA GLU A 720 9.83 -33.31 29.87
C GLU A 720 10.77 -32.38 29.09
N HIS A 721 11.07 -32.68 27.82
CA HIS A 721 12.08 -31.99 27.03
C HIS A 721 11.52 -31.21 25.85
N THR A 722 10.34 -31.57 25.36
CA THR A 722 9.72 -30.89 24.22
C THR A 722 8.22 -30.70 24.34
N GLN A 723 7.74 -29.70 23.62
CA GLN A 723 6.32 -29.43 23.41
C GLN A 723 6.08 -29.31 21.90
N MET A 724 5.08 -30.01 21.39
CA MET A 724 4.60 -29.88 20.02
C MET A 724 3.29 -29.11 20.03
N ILE A 725 3.24 -28.03 19.25
CA ILE A 725 2.12 -27.09 19.18
C ILE A 725 1.54 -27.13 17.79
N LEU A 726 0.31 -27.64 17.68
CA LEU A 726 -0.43 -27.66 16.44
C LEU A 726 -1.07 -26.29 16.18
N LEU A 727 -0.80 -25.77 14.99
CA LEU A 727 -1.37 -24.53 14.44
C LEU A 727 -2.36 -24.88 13.33
N THR A 728 -3.62 -24.46 13.52
CA THR A 728 -4.73 -24.74 12.61
C THR A 728 -5.44 -23.46 12.20
N TRP A 729 -5.93 -23.41 10.96
CA TRP A 729 -6.78 -22.31 10.52
C TRP A 729 -8.08 -22.28 11.34
N THR A 730 -8.58 -21.10 11.72
CA THR A 730 -9.78 -20.99 12.57
C THR A 730 -11.02 -21.61 11.91
N GLU A 731 -11.14 -21.52 10.59
CA GLU A 731 -12.25 -22.16 9.88
C GLU A 731 -12.15 -23.69 9.91
N TYR A 732 -10.94 -24.27 9.90
CA TYR A 732 -10.76 -25.71 10.10
C TYR A 732 -11.32 -26.13 11.47
N ASP A 733 -10.87 -25.47 12.55
CA ASP A 733 -11.30 -25.81 13.92
C ASP A 733 -12.81 -25.68 14.12
N LYS A 734 -13.42 -24.68 13.49
CA LYS A 734 -14.84 -24.38 13.60
C LYS A 734 -15.72 -25.48 13.00
N PHE A 735 -15.28 -26.12 11.93
CA PHE A 735 -16.11 -27.04 11.16
C PHE A 735 -15.71 -28.51 11.27
N ILE A 736 -14.46 -28.84 11.62
CA ILE A 736 -13.95 -30.23 11.58
C ILE A 736 -14.84 -31.22 12.34
N GLN A 737 -15.26 -30.89 13.57
CA GLN A 737 -16.07 -31.80 14.40
C GLN A 737 -17.45 -32.09 13.79
N GLN A 738 -18.15 -31.06 13.31
CA GLN A 738 -19.45 -31.24 12.65
C GLN A 738 -19.31 -31.95 11.30
N ALA A 739 -18.24 -31.64 10.56
CA ALA A 739 -17.96 -32.29 9.29
C ALA A 739 -17.73 -33.79 9.48
N MET A 740 -16.95 -34.18 10.49
CA MET A 740 -16.69 -35.59 10.83
C MET A 740 -17.95 -36.32 11.31
N GLN A 741 -18.80 -35.69 12.12
CA GLN A 741 -20.07 -36.28 12.55
C GLN A 741 -21.00 -36.59 11.37
N ILE A 742 -21.13 -35.65 10.44
CA ILE A 742 -21.92 -35.86 9.22
C ILE A 742 -21.25 -36.92 8.35
N SER A 743 -19.93 -36.85 8.16
CA SER A 743 -19.17 -37.82 7.35
C SER A 743 -19.33 -39.27 7.85
N ALA A 744 -19.38 -39.46 9.17
CA ALA A 744 -19.61 -40.78 9.77
C ALA A 744 -20.97 -41.39 9.41
N ILE A 745 -22.03 -40.58 9.24
CA ILE A 745 -23.36 -41.04 8.76
C ILE A 745 -23.25 -41.66 7.36
N TRP A 746 -22.27 -41.19 6.58
CA TRP A 746 -21.98 -41.61 5.21
C TRP A 746 -20.80 -42.60 5.14
N ASN A 747 -20.38 -43.22 6.24
CA ASN A 747 -19.20 -44.09 6.29
C ASN A 747 -17.95 -43.46 5.67
N TYR A 748 -17.78 -42.14 5.84
CA TYR A 748 -16.65 -41.36 5.32
C TYR A 748 -16.51 -41.35 3.79
N SER A 749 -17.59 -41.69 3.05
CA SER A 749 -17.57 -41.71 1.58
C SER A 749 -17.66 -40.32 0.93
N ILE A 750 -18.10 -39.32 1.69
CA ILE A 750 -18.25 -37.94 1.22
C ILE A 750 -17.01 -37.12 1.58
N ASP A 751 -16.54 -36.31 0.63
CA ASP A 751 -15.45 -35.37 0.86
C ASP A 751 -15.83 -34.36 1.96
N LEU A 752 -14.98 -34.22 2.98
CA LEU A 752 -15.21 -33.31 4.11
C LEU A 752 -15.38 -31.85 3.64
N ASN A 753 -14.76 -31.47 2.52
CA ASN A 753 -14.90 -30.12 1.97
C ASN A 753 -16.30 -29.86 1.41
N ILE A 754 -17.01 -30.86 0.86
CA ILE A 754 -18.43 -30.71 0.47
C ILE A 754 -19.27 -30.45 1.72
N ILE A 755 -19.03 -31.20 2.79
CA ILE A 755 -19.75 -31.02 4.06
C ILE A 755 -19.46 -29.63 4.64
N TYR A 756 -18.20 -29.17 4.59
CA TYR A 756 -17.85 -27.81 4.98
C TYR A 756 -18.58 -26.75 4.17
N LEU A 757 -18.66 -26.87 2.84
CA LEU A 757 -19.38 -25.93 1.99
C LEU A 757 -20.87 -25.83 2.38
N LEU A 758 -21.49 -26.97 2.66
CA LEU A 758 -22.86 -27.04 3.17
C LEU A 758 -22.99 -26.37 4.53
N LEU A 759 -22.10 -26.68 5.48
CA LEU A 759 -22.12 -26.10 6.83
C LEU A 759 -21.91 -24.58 6.79
N LYS A 760 -20.99 -24.09 5.96
CA LYS A 760 -20.68 -22.68 5.77
C LYS A 760 -21.80 -21.90 5.10
N SER A 761 -22.61 -22.53 4.26
CA SER A 761 -23.79 -21.88 3.67
C SER A 761 -24.79 -21.47 4.78
N SER A 762 -25.18 -20.19 4.78
CA SER A 762 -26.02 -19.59 5.84
C SER A 762 -27.52 -19.92 5.73
N LYS A 763 -27.92 -20.83 4.83
CA LYS A 763 -29.32 -21.14 4.55
C LYS A 763 -29.65 -22.60 4.91
N GLY A 764 -30.74 -22.81 5.65
CA GLY A 764 -31.34 -24.13 5.91
C GLY A 764 -30.91 -24.81 7.21
N SER A 765 -31.76 -25.72 7.70
CA SER A 765 -31.45 -26.61 8.83
C SER A 765 -30.44 -27.68 8.43
N ILE A 766 -29.80 -28.32 9.42
CA ILE A 766 -28.90 -29.47 9.19
C ILE A 766 -29.62 -30.56 8.37
N ASP A 767 -30.89 -30.83 8.65
CA ASP A 767 -31.69 -31.82 7.90
C ASP A 767 -31.78 -31.50 6.41
N LYS A 768 -31.98 -30.22 6.05
CA LYS A 768 -32.01 -29.79 4.64
C LYS A 768 -30.65 -29.97 3.98
N LYS A 769 -29.56 -29.74 4.71
CA LYS A 769 -28.19 -29.93 4.21
C LYS A 769 -27.88 -31.41 4.00
N VAL A 770 -28.33 -32.28 4.91
CA VAL A 770 -28.21 -33.73 4.78
C VAL A 770 -29.05 -34.25 3.60
N GLN A 771 -30.28 -33.73 3.43
CA GLN A 771 -31.10 -34.06 2.27
C GLN A 771 -30.41 -33.69 0.95
N LEU A 772 -29.77 -32.51 0.90
CA LEU A 772 -29.04 -32.08 -0.29
C LEU A 772 -27.85 -32.99 -0.63
N LEU A 773 -27.20 -33.61 0.36
CA LEU A 773 -26.18 -34.64 0.12
C LEU A 773 -26.75 -35.90 -0.52
N PHE A 774 -27.94 -36.35 -0.08
CA PHE A 774 -28.65 -37.47 -0.73
C PHE A 774 -29.00 -37.14 -2.18
N GLU A 775 -29.54 -35.95 -2.43
CA GLU A 775 -29.86 -35.49 -3.78
C GLU A 775 -28.61 -35.43 -4.67
N PHE A 776 -27.48 -34.97 -4.14
CA PHE A 776 -26.20 -34.94 -4.84
C PHE A 776 -25.67 -36.33 -5.20
N GLU A 777 -25.67 -37.27 -4.25
CA GLU A 777 -25.21 -38.65 -4.49
C GLU A 777 -26.11 -39.38 -5.49
N GLU A 778 -27.43 -39.18 -5.42
CA GLU A 778 -28.33 -39.70 -6.45
C GLU A 778 -28.07 -39.06 -7.82
N TRP A 779 -27.84 -37.75 -7.85
CA TRP A 779 -27.59 -37.00 -9.08
C TRP A 779 -26.31 -37.47 -9.78
N LYS A 780 -25.25 -37.79 -9.02
CA LYS A 780 -24.00 -38.35 -9.57
C LYS A 780 -24.23 -39.63 -10.38
N LEU A 781 -25.10 -40.51 -9.88
CA LEU A 781 -25.41 -41.82 -10.49
C LEU A 781 -26.34 -41.71 -11.70
N LYS A 782 -27.11 -40.62 -11.82
CA LYS A 782 -28.06 -40.38 -12.91
C LYS A 782 -27.37 -39.78 -14.14
N ASN A 783 -27.96 -40.00 -15.32
CA ASN A 783 -27.70 -39.27 -16.57
C ASN A 783 -26.22 -39.17 -17.00
N SER A 784 -25.37 -40.14 -16.60
CA SER A 784 -23.92 -40.12 -16.86
C SER A 784 -23.23 -38.82 -16.40
N ASN A 785 -23.72 -38.19 -15.33
CA ASN A 785 -23.23 -36.87 -14.89
C ASN A 785 -21.75 -36.88 -14.51
N GLU A 786 -21.27 -37.97 -13.89
CA GLU A 786 -19.84 -38.18 -13.64
C GLU A 786 -19.03 -38.23 -14.95
N GLN A 787 -19.55 -38.87 -16.00
CA GLN A 787 -18.89 -38.87 -17.32
C GLN A 787 -18.91 -37.48 -17.98
N LYS A 788 -19.94 -36.66 -17.73
CA LYS A 788 -19.95 -35.26 -18.18
C LYS A 788 -18.85 -34.46 -17.48
N TYR A 789 -18.66 -34.68 -16.18
CA TYR A 789 -17.57 -34.06 -15.43
C TYR A 789 -16.20 -34.49 -15.93
N ILE A 790 -15.99 -35.79 -16.20
CA ILE A 790 -14.71 -36.30 -16.73
C ILE A 790 -14.29 -35.53 -18.00
N LYS A 791 -15.23 -35.17 -18.88
CA LYS A 791 -14.96 -34.38 -20.08
C LYS A 791 -14.54 -32.92 -19.80
N LYS A 792 -14.76 -32.42 -18.58
CA LYS A 792 -14.53 -31.04 -18.14
C LYS A 792 -13.43 -30.90 -17.08
N ILE A 793 -12.81 -31.99 -16.63
CA ILE A 793 -11.77 -31.96 -15.58
C ILE A 793 -10.68 -30.93 -15.90
N ASN A 794 -10.18 -30.93 -17.13
CA ASN A 794 -9.10 -30.02 -17.53
C ASN A 794 -9.52 -28.54 -17.44
N GLU A 795 -10.78 -28.21 -17.78
CA GLU A 795 -11.29 -26.83 -17.65
C GLU A 795 -11.32 -26.38 -16.18
N PHE A 796 -11.65 -27.28 -15.24
CA PHE A 796 -11.59 -26.99 -13.81
C PHE A 796 -10.13 -26.85 -13.31
N VAL A 797 -9.23 -27.73 -13.75
CA VAL A 797 -7.82 -27.71 -13.37
C VAL A 797 -7.14 -26.44 -13.86
N GLU A 798 -7.36 -26.03 -15.11
CA GLU A 798 -6.87 -24.75 -15.67
C GLU A 798 -7.41 -23.53 -14.91
N ARG A 799 -8.50 -23.70 -14.16
CA ARG A 799 -9.08 -22.71 -13.24
C ARG A 799 -8.65 -22.91 -11.79
N ARG A 800 -7.60 -23.70 -11.53
CA ARG A 800 -7.07 -24.00 -10.18
C ARG A 800 -8.07 -24.71 -9.26
N CYS A 801 -9.04 -25.42 -9.83
CA CYS A 801 -10.04 -26.16 -9.06
C CYS A 801 -9.66 -27.64 -9.00
N CYS A 802 -8.72 -28.00 -8.12
CA CYS A 802 -8.13 -29.34 -8.03
C CYS A 802 -9.02 -30.38 -7.32
N ASN A 803 -9.98 -29.97 -6.47
CA ASN A 803 -10.83 -30.92 -5.75
C ASN A 803 -12.01 -31.40 -6.62
N HIS A 804 -11.89 -32.63 -7.15
CA HIS A 804 -12.89 -33.23 -8.03
C HIS A 804 -14.29 -33.36 -7.42
N SER A 805 -14.38 -33.73 -6.14
CA SER A 805 -15.64 -33.89 -5.43
C SER A 805 -16.38 -32.56 -5.30
N VAL A 806 -15.66 -31.49 -4.95
CA VAL A 806 -16.19 -30.13 -4.86
C VAL A 806 -16.62 -29.62 -6.24
N ASN A 807 -15.85 -29.88 -7.30
CA ASN A 807 -16.21 -29.50 -8.67
C ASN A 807 -17.51 -30.16 -9.12
N LEU A 808 -17.65 -31.47 -8.90
CA LEU A 808 -18.88 -32.22 -9.15
C LEU A 808 -20.06 -31.65 -8.38
N PHE A 809 -19.85 -31.27 -7.12
CA PHE A 809 -20.87 -30.68 -6.27
C PHE A 809 -21.35 -29.32 -6.80
N PHE A 810 -20.46 -28.45 -7.30
CA PHE A 810 -20.88 -27.20 -7.94
C PHE A 810 -21.56 -27.41 -9.29
N MET A 811 -21.16 -28.43 -10.06
CA MET A 811 -21.93 -28.82 -11.25
C MET A 811 -23.36 -29.26 -10.92
N PHE A 812 -23.56 -29.93 -9.79
CA PHE A 812 -24.88 -30.29 -9.30
C PHE A 812 -25.70 -29.04 -8.91
N LEU A 813 -25.10 -28.11 -8.14
CA LEU A 813 -25.79 -26.88 -7.73
C LEU A 813 -26.18 -25.98 -8.91
N HIS A 814 -25.40 -26.02 -9.99
CA HIS A 814 -25.60 -25.18 -11.18
C HIS A 814 -25.76 -26.04 -12.45
N GLU A 815 -26.59 -27.09 -12.39
CA GLU A 815 -26.72 -28.09 -13.47
C GLU A 815 -27.01 -27.48 -14.86
N ASN A 816 -27.72 -26.34 -14.90
CA ASN A 816 -28.06 -25.65 -16.14
C ASN A 816 -27.06 -24.52 -16.51
N GLU A 817 -26.12 -24.18 -15.64
CA GLU A 817 -25.25 -22.99 -15.74
C GLU A 817 -23.79 -23.34 -15.42
N ILE A 818 -23.13 -24.05 -16.33
CA ILE A 818 -21.76 -24.55 -16.12
C ILE A 818 -20.74 -23.44 -15.79
N ASN A 819 -20.94 -22.22 -16.29
CA ASN A 819 -20.07 -21.10 -15.97
C ASN A 819 -20.18 -20.71 -14.49
N GLU A 820 -21.38 -20.71 -13.91
CA GLU A 820 -21.56 -20.47 -12.47
C GLU A 820 -20.92 -21.57 -11.62
N ALA A 821 -20.92 -22.82 -12.12
CA ALA A 821 -20.22 -23.93 -11.46
C ALA A 821 -18.70 -23.68 -11.42
N PHE A 822 -18.10 -23.23 -12.53
CA PHE A 822 -16.68 -22.87 -12.58
C PHE A 822 -16.35 -21.72 -11.63
N GLU A 823 -17.11 -20.63 -11.69
CA GLU A 823 -16.89 -19.45 -10.84
C GLU A 823 -17.01 -19.82 -9.35
N SER A 824 -18.04 -20.58 -8.98
CA SER A 824 -18.25 -21.00 -7.58
C SER A 824 -17.14 -21.92 -7.09
N ALA A 825 -16.75 -22.93 -7.89
CA ALA A 825 -15.66 -23.83 -7.53
C ALA A 825 -14.34 -23.07 -7.32
N GLN A 826 -14.05 -22.09 -8.18
CA GLN A 826 -12.84 -21.29 -8.14
C GLN A 826 -12.82 -20.33 -6.93
N ILE A 827 -13.94 -19.68 -6.62
CA ILE A 827 -14.10 -18.86 -5.40
C ILE A 827 -13.81 -19.69 -4.16
N PHE A 828 -14.39 -20.87 -4.04
CA PHE A 828 -14.24 -21.67 -2.81
C PHE A 828 -12.88 -22.36 -2.70
N THR A 829 -12.30 -22.79 -3.82
CA THR A 829 -11.02 -23.50 -3.83
C THR A 829 -9.85 -22.55 -3.62
N VAL A 830 -9.76 -21.48 -4.43
CA VAL A 830 -8.59 -20.59 -4.44
C VAL A 830 -8.74 -19.46 -3.43
N ARG A 831 -9.88 -18.75 -3.47
CA ARG A 831 -10.06 -17.48 -2.74
C ARG A 831 -10.55 -17.65 -1.32
N LYS A 832 -11.44 -18.61 -1.06
CA LYS A 832 -11.87 -18.93 0.31
C LYS A 832 -10.99 -19.97 0.97
N GLY A 833 -10.39 -20.88 0.19
CA GLY A 833 -9.64 -22.00 0.70
C GLY A 833 -10.54 -23.13 1.20
N LEU A 834 -10.13 -24.36 0.90
CA LEU A 834 -10.74 -25.59 1.43
C LEU A 834 -9.94 -26.05 2.65
N PRO A 835 -10.57 -26.14 3.85
CA PRO A 835 -9.82 -26.36 5.09
C PRO A 835 -9.31 -27.79 5.24
N PHE A 836 -9.91 -28.77 4.57
CA PHE A 836 -9.66 -30.18 4.85
C PHE A 836 -8.81 -30.88 3.78
N VAL A 837 -7.94 -31.78 4.24
CA VAL A 837 -7.12 -32.70 3.45
C VAL A 837 -7.57 -34.14 3.68
N GLU A 838 -7.12 -35.07 2.83
CA GLU A 838 -7.53 -36.48 2.92
C GLU A 838 -7.16 -37.13 4.27
N LYS A 839 -6.04 -36.72 4.87
CA LYS A 839 -5.58 -37.20 6.19
C LYS A 839 -6.57 -36.90 7.32
N ASP A 840 -7.39 -35.84 7.18
CA ASP A 840 -8.35 -35.44 8.21
C ASP A 840 -9.46 -36.47 8.44
N LYS A 841 -9.70 -37.38 7.48
CA LYS A 841 -10.65 -38.48 7.64
C LYS A 841 -10.20 -39.52 8.67
N MET A 842 -8.93 -39.48 9.09
CA MET A 842 -8.35 -40.43 10.06
C MET A 842 -8.37 -39.92 11.51
N ILE A 843 -8.90 -38.72 11.76
CA ILE A 843 -9.08 -38.11 13.08
C ILE A 843 -10.27 -38.76 13.80
#